data_AF-A0A923DDL9-F1
#
_entry.id   AF-A0A923DDL9-F1
#
_cell.length_a   1.000
_cell.length_b   1.000
_cell.length_c   1.000
_cell.angle_alpha   90.00
_cell.angle_beta   90.00
_cell.angle_gamma   90.00
#
_symmetry.space_group_name_H-M   'P 1'
#
loop_
_entity.id
_entity.type
_entity.pdbx_description
1 polymer ?
#
loop_
_entity_poly.entity_id
_entity_poly.type
_entity_poly.pdbx_seq_one_letter_code
_entity_poly.pdbx_strand_id
1 'polypeptide(L)'
;MHLKKLKKFLQFDTAGWIASSSLLICAVSGILLAIPYDFTRAHQSVAEMLLFNPAGSLVRNFHYWSAQLFFIFSILHIYDHLKKSTETNIRNIRTWVILCFVIVSLAYEMISGFILKGDAGGIQARRIVASLIESIPFIGKMLKAAFTGTDENWQIVYIQHVAAGTIILFVGIYEHVHTVWPRLKTFVILMTILLFISLIFRAPLGQEDSSQIKGPWFFVGIQEILHLTSHPGFVVLLFGTVLFAFFLLPLLKKRNRNMIKYLLLAGGILYLCTTLFVLIFRGENWKWQNWNDFRQSGEQHLIFDPVKLFESKSAKFIPENQKTEGCLVCHSSMTGLTESHNPAIIGCFACHKGDPFSSDKEQAHKKMVLVPGDFSNVGQTCGTQNCHQEITERMLNSLMTTQSGIIAVDKFVFGETASLNETFHIKNLGNSAADTHLRNLCAGCHLGMEKTKTGNAGWLERGGGCNACHLHYTDQATESMKRMQSKTSVAAEEIHPTIDIQVTNDRCLSCHSRSGRISLSYEGWNERGVGTTENPSTPTRILPDGRVLEFVQADIHHQKGMACIDCHGSYEIMGDKNHPIHKEDAVNLKCTDCHTTGKPKSLLIAELTDFESQMIAGLRKYDKTNRIVVTEKGQAPLLNTQVDQLDRIFLTDKLTGKAHESKPAASVCTKGKGHGRLSCEACHTAWAPQCIGCHNSFEKETSGFDLLTGKTTKSTWVEFAGNSFAEPPVLGVNSSTNQVVTAMPGMVMSIDKESFEKGKGKSFHRLYAPTSGHTTQRQGRSCKSCHNDPLAMGFGRGELIYRNAGNIGNWTFEPRFALNQNDNLPEDAWTGFLKEAQTPNSTRSWLRPFSVAEQKRILEVGACLTCHDEKSKVMDQALENYGQTLERRSKKCVLAE
;
A
#
# COMPACT_ATOMS: atom_id res chain seq x y z
N MET A 1 -55.11 -21.92 -33.27
CA MET A 1 -55.98 -21.08 -32.40
C MET A 1 -55.38 -20.79 -31.02
N HIS A 2 -54.57 -21.68 -30.43
CA HIS A 2 -53.95 -21.50 -29.10
C HIS A 2 -52.88 -20.40 -29.01
N LEU A 3 -52.02 -20.20 -30.02
CA LEU A 3 -50.98 -19.14 -29.98
C LEU A 3 -51.54 -17.70 -30.00
N LYS A 4 -52.66 -17.43 -30.69
CA LYS A 4 -53.31 -16.11 -30.68
C LYS A 4 -53.95 -15.79 -29.32
N LYS A 5 -54.55 -16.80 -28.66
CA LYS A 5 -55.06 -16.66 -27.28
C LYS A 5 -53.92 -16.44 -26.28
N LEU A 6 -52.81 -17.18 -26.42
CA LEU A 6 -51.62 -17.01 -25.59
C LEU A 6 -50.97 -15.62 -25.77
N LYS A 7 -50.85 -15.12 -27.02
CA LYS A 7 -50.32 -13.78 -27.32
C LYS A 7 -51.21 -12.65 -26.79
N LYS A 8 -52.54 -12.81 -26.82
CA LYS A 8 -53.50 -11.86 -26.23
C LYS A 8 -53.51 -11.94 -24.70
N PHE A 9 -53.24 -13.12 -24.13
CA PHE A 9 -53.05 -13.32 -22.70
C PHE A 9 -51.74 -12.69 -22.18
N LEU A 10 -50.66 -12.74 -22.95
CA LEU A 10 -49.36 -12.15 -22.59
C LEU A 10 -49.25 -10.64 -22.89
N GLN A 11 -50.29 -10.01 -23.45
CA GLN A 11 -50.31 -8.57 -23.67
C GLN A 11 -50.51 -7.85 -22.32
N PHE A 12 -49.46 -7.13 -21.88
CA PHE A 12 -49.44 -6.37 -20.63
C PHE A 12 -50.47 -5.23 -20.65
N ASP A 13 -51.06 -4.96 -19.48
CA ASP A 13 -51.95 -3.83 -19.23
C ASP A 13 -51.15 -2.51 -19.10
N THR A 14 -51.81 -1.40 -18.79
CA THR A 14 -51.15 -0.08 -18.64
C THR A 14 -50.09 -0.07 -17.53
N ALA A 15 -49.12 0.86 -17.62
CA ALA A 15 -48.07 1.02 -16.60
C ALA A 15 -48.62 1.16 -15.17
N GLY A 16 -49.80 1.80 -15.01
CA GLY A 16 -50.47 1.92 -13.72
C GLY A 16 -50.90 0.56 -13.13
N TRP A 17 -51.47 -0.35 -13.93
CA TRP A 17 -51.84 -1.69 -13.43
C TRP A 17 -50.63 -2.54 -13.06
N ILE A 18 -49.51 -2.36 -13.77
CA ILE A 18 -48.24 -3.01 -13.42
C ILE A 18 -47.70 -2.46 -12.10
N ALA A 19 -47.72 -1.13 -11.91
CA ALA A 19 -47.32 -0.48 -10.67
C ALA A 19 -48.18 -0.94 -9.48
N SER A 20 -49.52 -0.89 -9.58
CA SER A 20 -50.42 -1.33 -8.50
C SER A 20 -50.27 -2.81 -8.17
N SER A 21 -50.06 -3.67 -9.18
CA SER A 21 -49.78 -5.10 -8.94
C SER A 21 -48.46 -5.29 -8.19
N SER A 22 -47.42 -4.56 -8.59
CA SER A 22 -46.10 -4.63 -7.97
C SER A 22 -46.12 -4.11 -6.54
N LEU A 23 -46.87 -3.04 -6.25
CA LEU A 23 -47.06 -2.52 -4.89
C LEU A 23 -47.74 -3.54 -3.98
N LEU A 24 -48.83 -4.18 -4.45
CA LEU A 24 -49.52 -5.19 -3.65
C LEU A 24 -48.61 -6.37 -3.32
N ILE A 25 -47.85 -6.84 -4.31
CA ILE A 25 -46.84 -7.90 -4.13
C ILE A 25 -45.77 -7.46 -3.11
N CYS A 26 -45.27 -6.24 -3.24
CA CYS A 26 -44.27 -5.64 -2.35
C CYS A 26 -44.79 -5.55 -0.90
N ALA A 27 -46.03 -5.09 -0.71
CA ALA A 27 -46.63 -4.97 0.62
C ALA A 27 -46.81 -6.32 1.31
N VAL A 28 -47.35 -7.32 0.60
CA VAL A 28 -47.54 -8.67 1.15
C VAL A 28 -46.20 -9.32 1.50
N SER A 29 -45.22 -9.24 0.60
CA SER A 29 -43.87 -9.75 0.88
C SER A 29 -43.17 -8.99 2.01
N GLY A 30 -43.43 -7.69 2.16
CA GLY A 30 -42.91 -6.87 3.27
C GLY A 30 -43.44 -7.30 4.63
N ILE A 31 -44.74 -7.60 4.72
CA ILE A 31 -45.36 -8.15 5.95
C ILE A 31 -44.70 -9.49 6.34
N LEU A 32 -44.43 -10.36 5.36
CA LEU A 32 -43.75 -11.63 5.62
C LEU A 32 -42.29 -11.43 6.06
N LEU A 33 -41.59 -10.42 5.53
CA LEU A 33 -40.22 -10.07 5.93
C LEU A 33 -40.13 -9.41 7.30
N ALA A 34 -41.18 -8.70 7.72
CA ALA A 34 -41.22 -8.07 9.03
C ALA A 34 -41.14 -9.08 10.18
N ILE A 35 -41.45 -10.35 9.94
CA ILE A 35 -41.41 -11.43 10.94
C ILE A 35 -39.97 -11.82 11.32
N PRO A 36 -39.09 -12.20 10.36
CA PRO A 36 -37.70 -12.55 10.69
C PRO A 36 -36.76 -11.33 10.83
N TYR A 37 -37.19 -10.13 10.47
CA TYR A 37 -36.34 -8.93 10.50
C TYR A 37 -36.20 -8.37 11.92
N ASP A 38 -34.96 -8.07 12.31
CA ASP A 38 -34.62 -7.46 13.60
C ASP A 38 -34.04 -6.06 13.36
N PHE A 39 -34.79 -5.01 13.71
CA PHE A 39 -34.37 -3.63 13.52
C PHE A 39 -33.22 -3.21 14.47
N THR A 40 -32.97 -3.95 15.55
CA THR A 40 -31.84 -3.68 16.46
C THR A 40 -30.52 -4.19 15.87
N ARG A 41 -30.60 -5.24 15.04
CA ARG A 41 -29.48 -5.86 14.31
C ARG A 41 -29.82 -5.94 12.83
N ALA A 42 -30.12 -4.78 12.23
CA ALA A 42 -30.69 -4.68 10.89
C ALA A 42 -29.87 -5.40 9.81
N HIS A 43 -28.56 -5.14 9.75
CA HIS A 43 -27.68 -5.78 8.76
C HIS A 43 -27.55 -7.29 9.00
N GLN A 44 -27.23 -7.67 10.23
CA GLN A 44 -27.03 -9.05 10.63
C GLN A 44 -28.28 -9.92 10.37
N SER A 45 -29.48 -9.45 10.72
CA SER A 45 -30.71 -10.21 10.49
C SER A 45 -30.96 -10.48 9.00
N VAL A 46 -30.63 -9.51 8.13
CA VAL A 46 -30.73 -9.69 6.67
C VAL A 46 -29.65 -10.66 6.15
N ALA A 47 -28.42 -10.58 6.67
CA ALA A 47 -27.35 -11.51 6.31
C ALA A 47 -27.68 -12.95 6.74
N GLU A 48 -28.21 -13.15 7.95
CA GLU A 48 -28.68 -14.44 8.46
C GLU A 48 -29.82 -15.00 7.60
N MET A 49 -30.74 -14.16 7.12
CA MET A 49 -31.78 -14.60 6.19
C MET A 49 -31.17 -15.16 4.89
N LEU A 50 -30.15 -14.50 4.34
CA LEU A 50 -29.49 -14.95 3.12
C LEU A 50 -28.73 -16.27 3.31
N LEU A 51 -28.08 -16.44 4.47
CA LEU A 51 -27.21 -17.60 4.74
C LEU A 51 -27.96 -18.82 5.26
N PHE A 52 -29.00 -18.62 6.08
CA PHE A 52 -29.62 -19.70 6.86
C PHE A 52 -31.13 -19.88 6.60
N ASN A 53 -31.81 -18.94 5.95
CA ASN A 53 -33.25 -19.01 5.71
C ASN A 53 -33.60 -18.87 4.21
N PRO A 54 -33.57 -19.96 3.44
CA PRO A 54 -33.90 -19.94 2.00
C PRO A 54 -35.27 -19.31 1.71
N ALA A 55 -36.27 -19.58 2.54
CA ALA A 55 -37.60 -18.99 2.39
C ALA A 55 -37.57 -17.47 2.62
N GLY A 56 -36.90 -17.01 3.69
CA GLY A 56 -36.67 -15.60 3.96
C GLY A 56 -35.93 -14.88 2.83
N SER A 57 -34.88 -15.52 2.28
CA SER A 57 -34.15 -15.04 1.11
C SER A 57 -35.05 -14.88 -0.12
N LEU A 58 -35.91 -15.86 -0.42
CA LEU A 58 -36.87 -15.77 -1.52
C LEU A 58 -37.85 -14.60 -1.33
N VAL A 59 -38.45 -14.48 -0.14
CA VAL A 59 -39.40 -13.38 0.15
C VAL A 59 -38.68 -12.03 0.05
N ARG A 60 -37.42 -11.94 0.47
CA ARG A 60 -36.59 -10.73 0.34
C ARG A 60 -36.36 -10.36 -1.11
N ASN A 61 -35.97 -11.33 -1.94
CA ASN A 61 -35.80 -11.11 -3.37
C ASN A 61 -37.12 -10.63 -3.99
N PHE A 62 -38.23 -11.26 -3.62
CA PHE A 62 -39.55 -10.93 -4.11
C PHE A 62 -40.00 -9.51 -3.73
N HIS A 63 -39.74 -9.09 -2.50
CA HIS A 63 -39.97 -7.73 -2.03
C HIS A 63 -39.10 -6.71 -2.77
N TYR A 64 -37.80 -6.96 -2.88
CA TYR A 64 -36.88 -6.06 -3.58
C TYR A 64 -37.25 -5.87 -5.06
N TRP A 65 -37.43 -6.96 -5.82
CA TRP A 65 -37.72 -6.87 -7.25
C TRP A 65 -39.09 -6.27 -7.54
N SER A 66 -40.09 -6.54 -6.70
CA SER A 66 -41.40 -5.90 -6.81
C SER A 66 -41.34 -4.40 -6.50
N ALA A 67 -40.53 -3.97 -5.52
CA ALA A 67 -40.28 -2.55 -5.26
C ALA A 67 -39.58 -1.84 -6.45
N GLN A 68 -38.59 -2.49 -7.09
CA GLN A 68 -37.93 -1.93 -8.28
C GLN A 68 -38.92 -1.74 -9.43
N LEU A 69 -39.77 -2.74 -9.72
CA LEU A 69 -40.79 -2.62 -10.76
C LEU A 69 -41.84 -1.58 -10.40
N PHE A 70 -42.29 -1.53 -9.14
CA PHE A 70 -43.23 -0.51 -8.67
C PHE A 70 -42.70 0.90 -8.94
N PHE A 71 -41.43 1.18 -8.60
CA PHE A 71 -40.82 2.48 -8.82
C PHE A 71 -40.72 2.84 -10.31
N ILE A 72 -40.15 1.95 -11.13
CA ILE A 72 -39.97 2.17 -12.57
C ILE A 72 -41.31 2.39 -13.26
N PHE A 73 -42.30 1.54 -13.01
CA PHE A 73 -43.60 1.65 -13.65
C PHE A 73 -44.44 2.81 -13.11
N SER A 74 -44.19 3.29 -11.89
CA SER A 74 -44.79 4.54 -11.39
C SER A 74 -44.28 5.76 -12.16
N ILE A 75 -42.97 5.84 -12.44
CA ILE A 75 -42.40 6.91 -13.27
C ILE A 75 -42.97 6.84 -14.70
N LEU A 76 -43.03 5.65 -15.29
CA LEU A 76 -43.62 5.46 -16.63
C LEU A 76 -45.11 5.83 -16.65
N HIS A 77 -45.85 5.50 -15.60
CA HIS A 77 -47.26 5.87 -15.45
C HIS A 77 -47.44 7.40 -15.40
N ILE A 78 -46.62 8.10 -14.61
CA ILE A 78 -46.61 9.58 -14.56
C ILE A 78 -46.32 10.15 -15.96
N TYR A 79 -45.28 9.65 -16.64
CA TYR A 79 -44.92 10.10 -17.99
C TYR A 79 -46.05 9.87 -19.00
N ASP A 80 -46.68 8.70 -19.00
CA ASP A 80 -47.80 8.37 -19.89
C ASP A 80 -48.96 9.35 -19.72
N HIS A 81 -49.29 9.69 -18.48
CA HIS A 81 -50.39 10.61 -18.16
C HIS A 81 -50.05 12.06 -18.53
N LEU A 82 -48.81 12.50 -18.30
CA LEU A 82 -48.33 13.82 -18.71
C LEU A 82 -48.26 13.95 -20.24
N LYS A 83 -47.81 12.92 -20.95
CA LYS A 83 -47.77 12.90 -22.42
C LYS A 83 -49.17 12.98 -23.02
N LYS A 84 -50.13 12.24 -22.45
CA LYS A 84 -51.55 12.29 -22.84
C LYS A 84 -52.29 13.55 -22.35
N SER A 85 -51.60 14.43 -21.62
CA SER A 85 -52.16 15.65 -21.03
C SER A 85 -53.39 15.41 -20.14
N THR A 86 -53.44 14.27 -19.46
CA THR A 86 -54.59 13.89 -18.61
C THR A 86 -54.65 14.65 -17.30
N GLU A 87 -53.58 15.35 -16.90
CA GLU A 87 -53.57 16.23 -15.74
C GLU A 87 -54.60 17.37 -15.85
N THR A 88 -55.07 17.70 -17.06
CA THR A 88 -56.15 18.68 -17.26
C THR A 88 -57.55 18.12 -16.99
N ASN A 89 -57.69 16.79 -16.94
CA ASN A 89 -58.99 16.14 -16.79
C ASN A 89 -59.36 15.91 -15.32
N ILE A 90 -58.47 16.30 -14.39
CA ILE A 90 -58.67 16.14 -12.96
C ILE A 90 -59.62 17.23 -12.48
N ARG A 91 -60.90 16.86 -12.30
CA ARG A 91 -61.97 17.79 -11.91
C ARG A 91 -61.85 18.30 -10.47
N ASN A 92 -61.15 17.58 -9.59
CA ASN A 92 -61.01 17.89 -8.18
C ASN A 92 -59.54 18.19 -7.82
N ILE A 93 -59.27 19.43 -7.39
CA ILE A 93 -57.92 19.84 -6.96
C ILE A 93 -57.40 19.00 -5.78
N ARG A 94 -58.28 18.46 -4.93
CA ARG A 94 -57.90 17.58 -3.82
C ARG A 94 -57.17 16.33 -4.31
N THR A 95 -57.68 15.69 -5.36
CA THR A 95 -57.04 14.51 -5.97
C THR A 95 -55.66 14.85 -6.51
N TRP A 96 -55.46 16.04 -7.08
CA TRP A 96 -54.14 16.47 -7.57
C TRP A 96 -53.14 16.70 -6.43
N VAL A 97 -53.58 17.33 -5.33
CA VAL A 97 -52.75 17.52 -4.12
C VAL A 97 -52.31 16.17 -3.57
N ILE A 98 -53.24 15.21 -3.46
CA ILE A 98 -52.95 13.84 -3.01
C ILE A 98 -51.91 13.18 -3.93
N LEU A 99 -52.07 13.28 -5.25
CA LEU A 99 -51.10 12.72 -6.20
C LEU A 99 -49.70 13.33 -6.06
N CYS A 100 -49.59 14.64 -5.84
CA CYS A 100 -48.30 15.28 -5.56
C CYS A 100 -47.67 14.75 -4.26
N PHE A 101 -48.47 14.52 -3.23
CA PHE A 101 -48.02 13.94 -1.96
C PHE A 101 -47.63 12.46 -2.09
N VAL A 102 -48.32 11.69 -2.92
CA VAL A 102 -47.99 10.28 -3.23
C VAL A 102 -46.61 10.18 -3.88
N ILE A 103 -46.21 11.13 -4.74
CA ILE A 103 -44.85 11.15 -5.32
C ILE A 103 -43.78 11.26 -4.22
N VAL A 104 -44.00 12.15 -3.23
CA VAL A 104 -43.08 12.31 -2.09
C VAL A 104 -43.06 11.06 -1.21
N SER A 105 -44.24 10.50 -0.92
CA SER A 105 -44.38 9.29 -0.12
C SER A 105 -43.70 8.08 -0.79
N LEU A 106 -43.83 7.96 -2.12
CA LEU A 106 -43.18 6.92 -2.92
C LEU A 106 -41.65 7.05 -2.86
N ALA A 107 -41.12 8.26 -2.98
CA ALA A 107 -39.68 8.51 -2.84
C ALA A 107 -39.18 8.14 -1.43
N TYR A 108 -39.95 8.48 -0.40
CA TYR A 108 -39.63 8.13 0.99
C TYR A 108 -39.66 6.62 1.24
N GLU A 109 -40.66 5.90 0.73
CA GLU A 109 -40.76 4.44 0.89
C GLU A 109 -39.58 3.71 0.24
N MET A 110 -39.13 4.18 -0.92
CA MET A 110 -37.97 3.61 -1.59
C MET A 110 -36.66 3.82 -0.81
N ILE A 111 -36.45 5.00 -0.23
CA ILE A 111 -35.22 5.27 0.55
C ILE A 111 -35.26 4.63 1.94
N SER A 112 -36.42 4.61 2.61
CA SER A 112 -36.57 4.02 3.93
C SER A 112 -36.35 2.50 3.88
N GLY A 113 -36.88 1.79 2.89
CA GLY A 113 -36.56 0.37 2.67
C GLY A 113 -35.07 0.12 2.38
N PHE A 114 -34.39 1.03 1.68
CA PHE A 114 -32.94 0.94 1.45
C PHE A 114 -32.14 1.15 2.75
N ILE A 115 -32.58 2.08 3.61
CA ILE A 115 -31.98 2.33 4.93
C ILE A 115 -32.06 1.08 5.82
N LEU A 116 -33.19 0.35 5.78
CA LEU A 116 -33.42 -0.84 6.60
C LEU A 116 -32.52 -2.04 6.27
N LYS A 117 -31.75 -2.01 5.18
CA LYS A 117 -30.70 -3.01 4.94
C LYS A 117 -29.60 -2.99 6.01
N GLY A 118 -29.38 -1.84 6.66
CA GLY A 118 -28.33 -1.66 7.67
C GLY A 118 -26.90 -1.74 7.13
N ASP A 119 -26.69 -1.83 5.81
CA ASP A 119 -25.34 -1.78 5.22
C ASP A 119 -24.77 -0.35 5.23
N ALA A 120 -23.47 -0.19 4.94
CA ALA A 120 -22.81 1.11 4.91
C ALA A 120 -23.58 2.14 4.05
N GLY A 121 -24.14 1.67 2.92
CA GLY A 121 -24.99 2.46 2.02
C GLY A 121 -26.27 2.93 2.70
N GLY A 122 -26.99 2.03 3.37
CA GLY A 122 -28.20 2.36 4.14
C GLY A 122 -27.93 3.33 5.29
N ILE A 123 -26.83 3.14 6.03
CA ILE A 123 -26.40 4.03 7.11
C ILE A 123 -26.11 5.43 6.57
N GLN A 124 -25.34 5.54 5.48
CA GLN A 124 -25.03 6.84 4.88
C GLN A 124 -26.28 7.50 4.30
N ALA A 125 -27.15 6.74 3.64
CA ALA A 125 -28.43 7.24 3.14
C ALA A 125 -29.28 7.85 4.26
N ARG A 126 -29.36 7.20 5.43
CA ARG A 126 -30.05 7.72 6.62
C ARG A 126 -29.46 9.06 7.07
N ARG A 127 -28.13 9.15 7.17
CA ARG A 127 -27.43 10.38 7.55
C ARG A 127 -27.69 11.53 6.57
N ILE A 128 -27.67 11.25 5.27
CA ILE A 128 -27.95 12.24 4.23
C ILE A 128 -29.41 12.72 4.31
N VAL A 129 -30.38 11.80 4.40
CA VAL A 129 -31.80 12.15 4.52
C VAL A 129 -32.07 12.95 5.79
N ALA A 130 -31.50 12.55 6.93
CA ALA A 130 -31.64 13.28 8.19
C ALA A 130 -31.10 14.71 8.08
N SER A 131 -29.94 14.90 7.47
CA SER A 131 -29.32 16.21 7.24
C SER A 131 -30.16 17.10 6.30
N LEU A 132 -30.68 16.52 5.20
CA LEU A 132 -31.55 17.24 4.27
C LEU A 132 -32.85 17.70 4.94
N ILE A 133 -33.50 16.83 5.72
CA ILE A 133 -34.73 17.17 6.44
C ILE A 133 -34.46 18.24 7.51
N GLU A 134 -33.35 18.11 8.24
CA GLU A 134 -32.97 19.08 9.28
C GLU A 134 -32.68 20.48 8.72
N SER A 135 -32.20 20.55 7.48
CA SER A 135 -31.95 21.84 6.80
C SER A 135 -33.22 22.64 6.48
N ILE A 136 -34.42 22.04 6.62
CA ILE A 136 -35.69 22.74 6.41
C ILE A 136 -35.94 23.73 7.55
N PRO A 137 -36.10 25.03 7.26
CA PRO A 137 -36.34 26.05 8.29
C PRO A 137 -37.57 25.73 9.16
N PHE A 138 -37.51 26.11 10.43
CA PHE A 138 -38.58 26.02 11.45
C PHE A 138 -39.01 24.61 11.87
N ILE A 139 -39.26 23.70 10.94
CA ILE A 139 -39.84 22.37 11.21
C ILE A 139 -38.86 21.21 11.02
N GLY A 140 -37.65 21.45 10.48
CA GLY A 140 -36.71 20.40 10.07
C GLY A 140 -36.33 19.44 11.20
N LYS A 141 -36.07 19.93 12.41
CA LYS A 141 -35.75 19.07 13.57
C LYS A 141 -36.89 18.12 13.95
N MET A 142 -38.13 18.63 13.93
CA MET A 142 -39.32 17.83 14.21
C MET A 142 -39.53 16.76 13.13
N LEU A 143 -39.37 17.13 11.85
CA LEU A 143 -39.49 16.20 10.74
C LEU A 143 -38.38 15.13 10.76
N LYS A 144 -37.13 15.50 11.07
CA LYS A 144 -36.02 14.55 11.23
C LYS A 144 -36.34 13.49 12.27
N ALA A 145 -36.79 13.93 13.46
CA ALA A 145 -37.17 13.03 14.54
C ALA A 145 -38.32 12.09 14.13
N ALA A 146 -39.32 12.59 13.40
CA ALA A 146 -40.47 11.81 12.96
C ALA A 146 -40.13 10.76 11.87
N PHE A 147 -39.24 11.08 10.92
CA PHE A 147 -38.98 10.24 9.74
C PHE A 147 -37.68 9.43 9.78
N THR A 148 -36.67 9.89 10.53
CA THR A 148 -35.36 9.23 10.62
C THR A 148 -34.99 8.82 12.04
N GLY A 149 -35.80 9.21 13.03
CA GLY A 149 -35.52 9.02 14.44
C GLY A 149 -34.49 9.99 15.01
N THR A 150 -34.25 9.86 16.30
CA THR A 150 -33.12 10.48 17.02
C THR A 150 -32.06 9.41 17.28
N ASP A 151 -30.79 9.78 17.21
CA ASP A 151 -29.64 8.90 17.48
C ASP A 151 -29.63 7.59 16.65
N GLU A 152 -29.10 6.50 17.20
CA GLU A 152 -28.98 5.20 16.55
C GLU A 152 -30.31 4.41 16.50
N ASN A 153 -31.44 5.01 16.86
CA ASN A 153 -32.71 4.30 16.92
C ASN A 153 -33.31 4.01 15.52
N TRP A 154 -33.14 2.79 15.03
CA TRP A 154 -33.65 2.30 13.73
C TRP A 154 -35.16 2.06 13.70
N GLN A 155 -35.80 1.97 14.86
CA GLN A 155 -37.22 1.63 15.00
C GLN A 155 -38.14 2.62 14.29
N ILE A 156 -37.80 3.92 14.30
CA ILE A 156 -38.62 4.94 13.66
C ILE A 156 -38.67 4.72 12.15
N VAL A 157 -37.54 4.50 11.49
CA VAL A 157 -37.49 4.23 10.04
C VAL A 157 -38.26 2.94 9.73
N TYR A 158 -38.11 1.92 10.59
CA TYR A 158 -38.82 0.65 10.44
C TYR A 158 -40.34 0.82 10.51
N ILE A 159 -40.86 1.51 11.53
CA ILE A 159 -42.30 1.75 11.70
C ILE A 159 -42.84 2.62 10.55
N GLN A 160 -42.09 3.66 10.15
CA GLN A 160 -42.50 4.54 9.07
C GLN A 160 -42.61 3.78 7.74
N HIS A 161 -41.64 2.92 7.42
CA HIS A 161 -41.65 2.10 6.20
C HIS A 161 -42.75 1.02 6.23
N VAL A 162 -42.74 0.16 7.26
CA VAL A 162 -43.61 -1.03 7.30
C VAL A 162 -45.08 -0.67 7.50
N ALA A 163 -45.37 0.45 8.19
CA ALA A 163 -46.73 0.85 8.50
C ALA A 163 -47.12 2.20 7.88
N ALA A 164 -46.62 3.32 8.43
CA ALA A 164 -47.23 4.62 8.18
C ALA A 164 -47.17 5.05 6.71
N GLY A 165 -46.00 5.01 6.07
CA GLY A 165 -45.84 5.43 4.68
C GLY A 165 -46.43 4.41 3.69
N THR A 166 -46.36 3.11 4.00
CA THR A 166 -47.10 2.08 3.23
C THR A 166 -48.61 2.33 3.26
N ILE A 167 -49.21 2.60 4.42
CA ILE A 167 -50.64 2.92 4.55
C ILE A 167 -50.97 4.19 3.75
N ILE A 168 -50.14 5.23 3.86
CA ILE A 168 -50.31 6.49 3.11
C ILE A 168 -50.32 6.23 1.61
N LEU A 169 -49.44 5.37 1.09
CA LEU A 169 -49.42 5.00 -0.33
C LEU A 169 -50.72 4.32 -0.75
N PHE A 170 -51.22 3.34 0.02
CA PHE A 170 -52.48 2.66 -0.30
C PHE A 170 -53.69 3.59 -0.24
N VAL A 171 -53.75 4.48 0.76
CA VAL A 171 -54.80 5.51 0.85
C VAL A 171 -54.74 6.45 -0.36
N GLY A 172 -53.54 6.92 -0.73
CA GLY A 172 -53.36 7.78 -1.90
C GLY A 172 -53.75 7.11 -3.22
N ILE A 173 -53.49 5.81 -3.36
CA ILE A 173 -53.89 5.03 -4.54
C ILE A 173 -55.40 4.77 -4.55
N TYR A 174 -55.99 4.48 -3.39
CA TYR A 174 -57.44 4.35 -3.27
C TYR A 174 -58.15 5.65 -3.64
N GLU A 175 -57.66 6.81 -3.19
CA GLU A 175 -58.19 8.11 -3.62
C GLU A 175 -57.97 8.40 -5.11
N HIS A 176 -56.96 7.79 -5.72
CA HIS A 176 -56.66 7.96 -7.14
C HIS A 176 -57.54 7.09 -8.06
N VAL A 177 -57.72 5.82 -7.73
CA VAL A 177 -58.35 4.80 -8.62
C VAL A 177 -59.64 4.20 -8.01
N HIS A 178 -59.96 4.51 -6.76
CA HIS A 178 -61.08 3.94 -5.97
C HIS A 178 -61.07 2.41 -5.84
N THR A 179 -59.90 1.80 -6.04
CA THR A 179 -59.65 0.39 -5.80
C THR A 179 -58.21 0.18 -5.36
N VAL A 180 -58.00 -0.75 -4.45
CA VAL A 180 -56.67 -1.26 -4.08
C VAL A 180 -56.31 -2.55 -4.82
N TRP A 181 -57.31 -3.21 -5.42
CA TRP A 181 -57.12 -4.47 -6.11
C TRP A 181 -56.66 -4.24 -7.54
N PRO A 182 -55.49 -4.76 -7.93
CA PRO A 182 -55.04 -4.73 -9.31
C PRO A 182 -55.90 -5.66 -10.19
N ARG A 183 -55.79 -5.52 -11.51
CA ARG A 183 -56.37 -6.50 -12.43
C ARG A 183 -55.76 -7.87 -12.19
N LEU A 184 -56.63 -8.86 -11.93
CA LEU A 184 -56.21 -10.25 -11.63
C LEU A 184 -55.25 -10.82 -12.68
N LYS A 185 -55.50 -10.56 -13.97
CA LYS A 185 -54.62 -10.98 -15.08
C LYS A 185 -53.20 -10.44 -14.92
N THR A 186 -53.06 -9.12 -14.73
CA THR A 186 -51.76 -8.45 -14.59
C THR A 186 -51.03 -8.94 -13.34
N PHE A 187 -51.76 -9.06 -12.24
CA PHE A 187 -51.24 -9.54 -10.96
C PHE A 187 -50.66 -10.94 -11.07
N VAL A 188 -51.39 -11.91 -11.62
CA VAL A 188 -50.93 -13.31 -11.75
C VAL A 188 -49.71 -13.41 -12.66
N ILE A 189 -49.69 -12.69 -13.78
CA ILE A 189 -48.53 -12.65 -14.69
C ILE A 189 -47.30 -12.09 -13.98
N LEU A 190 -47.43 -10.93 -13.32
CA LEU A 190 -46.30 -10.30 -12.63
C LEU A 190 -45.82 -11.11 -11.43
N MET A 191 -46.74 -11.66 -10.64
CA MET A 191 -46.40 -12.55 -9.53
C MET A 191 -45.57 -13.74 -10.01
N THR A 192 -45.94 -14.35 -11.15
CA THR A 192 -45.21 -15.49 -11.73
C THR A 192 -43.82 -15.08 -12.23
N ILE A 193 -43.72 -13.95 -12.93
CA ILE A 193 -42.44 -13.42 -13.43
C ILE A 193 -41.52 -13.04 -12.28
N LEU A 194 -42.03 -12.31 -11.29
CA LEU A 194 -41.27 -11.90 -10.11
C LEU A 194 -40.85 -13.10 -9.28
N LEU A 195 -41.69 -14.13 -9.14
CA LEU A 195 -41.31 -15.36 -8.45
C LEU A 195 -40.14 -16.05 -9.17
N PHE A 196 -40.22 -16.18 -10.49
CA PHE A 196 -39.13 -16.75 -11.29
C PHE A 196 -37.83 -15.94 -11.17
N ILE A 197 -37.92 -14.61 -11.28
CA ILE A 197 -36.75 -13.72 -11.09
C ILE A 197 -36.19 -13.88 -9.67
N SER A 198 -37.05 -13.94 -8.64
CA SER A 198 -36.64 -14.01 -7.23
C SER A 198 -36.04 -15.36 -6.83
N LEU A 199 -36.38 -16.42 -7.56
CA LEU A 199 -35.76 -17.74 -7.42
C LEU A 199 -34.34 -17.80 -7.99
N ILE A 200 -34.00 -16.93 -8.96
CA ILE A 200 -32.74 -16.98 -9.70
C ILE A 200 -31.79 -15.86 -9.27
N PHE A 201 -32.33 -14.67 -9.02
CA PHE A 201 -31.57 -13.46 -8.77
C PHE A 201 -31.75 -12.98 -7.34
N ARG A 202 -30.64 -12.98 -6.60
CA ARG A 202 -30.58 -12.48 -5.23
C ARG A 202 -30.61 -10.95 -5.21
N ALA A 203 -31.39 -10.39 -4.30
CA ALA A 203 -31.37 -8.96 -4.02
C ALA A 203 -30.03 -8.57 -3.38
N PRO A 204 -29.40 -7.45 -3.78
CA PRO A 204 -28.08 -7.07 -3.30
C PRO A 204 -28.09 -6.69 -1.82
N LEU A 205 -26.98 -6.93 -1.13
CA LEU A 205 -26.69 -6.50 0.24
C LEU A 205 -25.22 -6.07 0.28
N GLY A 206 -24.92 -4.88 0.80
CA GLY A 206 -23.54 -4.41 1.02
C GLY A 206 -22.99 -4.86 2.36
N GLN A 207 -21.70 -4.62 2.61
CA GLN A 207 -21.12 -4.76 3.94
C GLN A 207 -21.46 -3.55 4.82
N GLU A 208 -21.51 -3.75 6.14
CA GLU A 208 -21.72 -2.69 7.12
C GLU A 208 -20.53 -1.72 7.18
N ASP A 209 -19.32 -2.22 6.95
CA ASP A 209 -18.05 -1.50 7.03
C ASP A 209 -17.41 -1.20 5.66
N SER A 210 -18.22 -1.23 4.59
CA SER A 210 -17.74 -0.96 3.22
C SER A 210 -17.20 0.46 3.05
N SER A 211 -16.02 0.58 2.43
CA SER A 211 -15.44 1.86 1.97
C SER A 211 -16.12 2.41 0.69
N GLN A 212 -16.77 1.54 -0.07
CA GLN A 212 -17.56 1.91 -1.24
C GLN A 212 -19.01 2.13 -0.83
N ILE A 213 -19.41 3.39 -0.72
CA ILE A 213 -20.74 3.77 -0.25
C ILE A 213 -21.50 4.50 -1.36
N LYS A 214 -22.37 3.77 -2.05
CA LYS A 214 -23.31 4.31 -3.03
C LYS A 214 -24.73 4.21 -2.47
N GLY A 215 -25.50 5.29 -2.64
CA GLY A 215 -26.94 5.27 -2.43
C GLY A 215 -27.66 4.33 -3.41
N PRO A 216 -28.99 4.16 -3.28
CA PRO A 216 -29.74 3.38 -4.25
C PRO A 216 -29.63 4.03 -5.64
N TRP A 217 -29.66 3.21 -6.70
CA TRP A 217 -29.38 3.65 -8.07
C TRP A 217 -30.18 4.90 -8.46
N PHE A 218 -31.43 5.03 -8.02
CA PHE A 218 -32.30 6.18 -8.32
C PHE A 218 -31.96 7.48 -7.56
N PHE A 219 -31.07 7.46 -6.56
CA PHE A 219 -30.61 8.64 -5.80
C PHE A 219 -29.10 8.93 -5.92
N VAL A 220 -28.34 8.08 -6.61
CA VAL A 220 -26.90 8.32 -6.82
C VAL A 220 -26.63 9.64 -7.55
N GLY A 221 -27.50 10.08 -8.45
CA GLY A 221 -27.40 11.41 -9.05
C GLY A 221 -27.53 12.56 -8.04
N ILE A 222 -28.41 12.43 -7.02
CA ILE A 222 -28.50 13.42 -5.93
C ILE A 222 -27.25 13.37 -5.06
N GLN A 223 -26.72 12.17 -4.79
CA GLN A 223 -25.47 12.02 -4.05
C GLN A 223 -24.30 12.74 -4.75
N GLU A 224 -24.20 12.65 -6.08
CA GLU A 224 -23.19 13.41 -6.84
C GLU A 224 -23.40 14.92 -6.71
N ILE A 225 -24.64 15.42 -6.80
CA ILE A 225 -24.92 16.86 -6.63
C ILE A 225 -24.49 17.33 -5.24
N LEU A 226 -24.68 16.52 -4.19
CA LEU A 226 -24.22 16.84 -2.83
C LEU A 226 -22.69 16.91 -2.73
N HIS A 227 -21.95 16.14 -3.53
CA HIS A 227 -20.49 16.27 -3.60
C HIS A 227 -20.02 17.52 -4.35
N LEU A 228 -20.89 18.12 -5.17
CA LEU A 228 -20.61 19.36 -5.90
C LEU A 228 -20.96 20.63 -5.10
N THR A 229 -21.60 20.53 -3.94
CA THR A 229 -22.00 21.68 -3.13
C THR A 229 -21.70 21.51 -1.65
N SER A 230 -21.24 22.58 -1.00
CA SER A 230 -21.07 22.64 0.46
C SER A 230 -22.35 22.99 1.21
N HIS A 231 -23.45 23.30 0.51
CA HIS A 231 -24.71 23.76 1.09
C HIS A 231 -25.87 22.81 0.74
N PRO A 232 -26.20 21.83 1.61
CA PRO A 232 -27.25 20.84 1.35
C PRO A 232 -28.63 21.45 1.05
N GLY A 233 -28.91 22.66 1.54
CA GLY A 233 -30.16 23.37 1.29
C GLY A 233 -30.46 23.64 -0.19
N PHE A 234 -29.44 23.74 -1.06
CA PHE A 234 -29.66 23.86 -2.51
C PHE A 234 -30.32 22.62 -3.11
N VAL A 235 -30.01 21.44 -2.58
CA VAL A 235 -30.61 20.18 -3.04
C VAL A 235 -32.07 20.12 -2.60
N VAL A 236 -32.39 20.57 -1.39
CA VAL A 236 -33.77 20.69 -0.90
C VAL A 236 -34.57 21.69 -1.75
N LEU A 237 -33.99 22.85 -2.07
CA LEU A 237 -34.60 23.85 -2.95
C LEU A 237 -34.85 23.28 -4.36
N LEU A 238 -33.88 22.57 -4.93
CA LEU A 238 -34.00 21.92 -6.24
C LEU A 238 -35.15 20.91 -6.24
N PHE A 239 -35.19 20.02 -5.25
CA PHE A 239 -36.26 19.03 -5.11
C PHE A 239 -37.63 19.69 -4.92
N GLY A 240 -37.71 20.70 -4.05
CA GLY A 240 -38.92 21.51 -3.85
C GLY A 240 -39.38 22.22 -5.12
N THR A 241 -38.46 22.72 -5.94
CA THR A 241 -38.76 23.38 -7.22
C THR A 241 -39.35 22.39 -8.23
N VAL A 242 -38.79 21.17 -8.31
CA VAL A 242 -39.32 20.11 -9.17
C VAL A 242 -40.74 19.72 -8.72
N LEU A 243 -40.96 19.48 -7.43
CA LEU A 243 -42.29 19.16 -6.90
C LEU A 243 -43.29 20.29 -7.13
N PHE A 244 -42.87 21.54 -6.95
CA PHE A 244 -43.72 22.71 -7.22
C PHE A 244 -44.06 22.84 -8.71
N ALA A 245 -43.13 22.52 -9.60
CA ALA A 245 -43.38 22.47 -11.03
C ALA A 245 -44.44 21.42 -11.39
N PHE A 246 -44.40 20.23 -10.78
CA PHE A 246 -45.47 19.22 -10.90
C PHE A 246 -46.80 19.77 -10.39
N PHE A 247 -46.81 20.35 -9.19
CA PHE A 247 -48.01 20.90 -8.56
C PHE A 247 -48.72 21.94 -9.46
N LEU A 248 -47.95 22.81 -10.12
CA LEU A 248 -48.49 23.87 -10.98
C LEU A 248 -49.09 23.38 -12.32
N LEU A 249 -48.78 22.16 -12.79
CA LEU A 249 -49.15 21.71 -14.14
C LEU A 249 -50.62 21.92 -14.52
N PRO A 250 -51.63 21.60 -13.69
CA PRO A 250 -53.04 21.77 -14.05
C PRO A 250 -53.46 23.24 -14.12
N LEU A 251 -52.75 24.12 -13.41
CA LEU A 251 -53.06 25.55 -13.29
C LEU A 251 -52.52 26.37 -14.49
N LEU A 252 -51.62 25.79 -15.28
CA LEU A 252 -50.90 26.50 -16.33
C LEU A 252 -51.62 26.44 -17.69
N LYS A 253 -51.50 27.54 -18.45
CA LYS A 253 -51.91 27.61 -19.86
C LYS A 253 -51.10 26.61 -20.71
N LYS A 254 -51.70 26.09 -21.79
CA LYS A 254 -51.15 25.02 -22.65
C LYS A 254 -49.69 25.24 -23.07
N ARG A 255 -49.30 26.45 -23.47
CA ARG A 255 -47.93 26.79 -23.88
C ARG A 255 -46.93 26.57 -22.75
N ASN A 256 -47.16 27.21 -21.60
CA ASN A 256 -46.27 27.13 -20.43
C ASN A 256 -46.24 25.72 -19.85
N ARG A 257 -47.39 25.03 -19.82
CA ARG A 257 -47.50 23.63 -19.38
C ARG A 257 -46.64 22.70 -20.23
N ASN A 258 -46.72 22.81 -21.56
CA ASN A 258 -45.88 22.00 -22.45
C ASN A 258 -44.40 22.31 -22.26
N MET A 259 -44.03 23.58 -22.12
CA MET A 259 -42.65 23.99 -21.83
C MET A 259 -42.13 23.35 -20.53
N ILE A 260 -42.88 23.43 -19.43
CA ILE A 260 -42.50 22.79 -18.16
C ILE A 260 -42.38 21.27 -18.31
N LYS A 261 -43.31 20.62 -19.02
CA LYS A 261 -43.22 19.17 -19.29
C LYS A 261 -41.93 18.81 -20.05
N TYR A 262 -41.54 19.60 -21.05
CA TYR A 262 -40.28 19.39 -21.77
C TYR A 262 -39.07 19.61 -20.86
N LEU A 263 -39.09 20.64 -20.01
CA LEU A 263 -38.01 20.88 -19.04
C LEU A 263 -37.89 19.75 -18.02
N LEU A 264 -39.01 19.25 -17.49
CA LEU A 264 -39.03 18.10 -16.57
C LEU A 264 -38.51 16.82 -17.25
N LEU A 265 -38.90 16.57 -18.51
CA LEU A 265 -38.42 15.43 -19.27
C LEU A 265 -36.91 15.52 -19.56
N ALA A 266 -36.45 16.68 -20.04
CA ALA A 266 -35.03 16.92 -20.32
C ALA A 266 -34.19 16.82 -19.04
N GLY A 267 -34.65 17.42 -17.94
CA GLY A 267 -34.02 17.32 -16.63
C GLY A 267 -33.98 15.89 -16.10
N GLY A 268 -35.07 15.12 -16.26
CA GLY A 268 -35.12 13.71 -15.89
C GLY A 268 -34.16 12.82 -16.70
N ILE A 269 -34.05 13.06 -18.02
CA ILE A 269 -33.08 12.35 -18.88
C ILE A 269 -31.65 12.71 -18.46
N LEU A 270 -31.36 14.00 -18.24
CA LEU A 270 -30.04 14.45 -17.77
C LEU A 270 -29.68 13.81 -16.42
N TYR A 271 -30.63 13.77 -15.49
CA TYR A 271 -30.46 13.12 -14.19
C TYR A 271 -30.17 11.63 -14.33
N LEU A 272 -30.89 10.92 -15.21
CA LEU A 272 -30.67 9.49 -15.46
C LEU A 272 -29.28 9.24 -16.09
N CYS A 273 -28.89 10.04 -17.08
CA CYS A 273 -27.55 9.95 -17.69
C CYS A 273 -26.44 10.18 -16.67
N THR A 274 -26.60 11.20 -15.81
CA THR A 274 -25.65 11.51 -14.73
C THR A 274 -25.57 10.36 -13.74
N THR A 275 -26.72 9.82 -13.34
CA THR A 275 -26.82 8.68 -12.43
C THR A 275 -26.10 7.45 -12.98
N LEU A 276 -26.32 7.10 -14.25
CA LEU A 276 -25.65 5.98 -14.91
C LEU A 276 -24.13 6.19 -15.01
N PHE A 277 -23.71 7.42 -15.32
CA PHE A 277 -22.29 7.78 -15.39
C PHE A 277 -21.61 7.64 -14.02
N VAL A 278 -22.21 8.18 -12.97
CA VAL A 278 -21.69 8.14 -11.59
C VAL A 278 -21.65 6.70 -11.06
N LEU A 279 -22.68 5.89 -11.33
CA LEU A 279 -22.71 4.48 -10.94
C LEU A 279 -21.51 3.68 -11.48
N ILE A 280 -21.05 4.00 -12.70
CA ILE A 280 -19.94 3.31 -13.35
C ILE A 280 -18.58 3.89 -12.92
N PHE A 281 -18.44 5.21 -12.91
CA PHE A 281 -17.13 5.88 -12.83
C PHE A 281 -16.76 6.44 -11.44
N ARG A 282 -17.66 6.44 -10.45
CA ARG A 282 -17.29 6.67 -9.04
C ARG A 282 -16.97 5.34 -8.36
N GLY A 283 -15.78 5.25 -7.80
CA GLY A 283 -15.31 4.11 -7.00
C GLY A 283 -15.28 4.40 -5.50
N GLU A 284 -14.38 3.73 -4.80
CA GLU A 284 -14.12 3.92 -3.37
C GLU A 284 -13.79 5.40 -3.04
N ASN A 285 -14.19 5.85 -1.86
CA ASN A 285 -14.00 7.24 -1.39
C ASN A 285 -14.54 8.31 -2.35
N TRP A 286 -15.53 7.96 -3.17
CA TRP A 286 -16.07 8.83 -4.22
C TRP A 286 -14.99 9.33 -5.22
N LYS A 287 -13.86 8.63 -5.36
CA LYS A 287 -12.82 8.96 -6.34
C LYS A 287 -13.23 8.50 -7.74
N TRP A 288 -12.66 9.13 -8.77
CA TRP A 288 -12.82 8.70 -10.15
C TRP A 288 -12.06 7.39 -10.37
N GLN A 289 -12.73 6.41 -10.97
CA GLN A 289 -12.13 5.13 -11.35
C GLN A 289 -12.23 4.93 -12.86
N ASN A 290 -11.31 4.13 -13.42
CA ASN A 290 -11.36 3.78 -14.83
C ASN A 290 -12.28 2.56 -15.08
N TRP A 291 -12.49 2.20 -16.35
CA TRP A 291 -13.36 1.07 -16.72
C TRP A 291 -12.85 -0.30 -16.24
N ASN A 292 -11.53 -0.49 -16.16
CA ASN A 292 -10.94 -1.73 -15.67
C ASN A 292 -11.16 -1.87 -14.16
N ASP A 293 -10.94 -0.79 -13.40
CA ASP A 293 -11.20 -0.73 -11.97
C ASP A 293 -12.67 -1.05 -11.67
N PHE A 294 -13.61 -0.48 -12.44
CA PHE A 294 -15.04 -0.80 -12.31
C PHE A 294 -15.31 -2.30 -12.53
N ARG A 295 -14.75 -2.91 -13.58
CA ARG A 295 -14.92 -4.36 -13.82
C ARG A 295 -14.36 -5.22 -12.67
N GLN A 296 -13.26 -4.76 -12.07
CA GLN A 296 -12.57 -5.45 -10.99
C GLN A 296 -13.21 -5.21 -9.61
N SER A 297 -13.88 -4.08 -9.40
CA SER A 297 -14.51 -3.67 -8.13
C SER A 297 -15.51 -4.70 -7.56
N GLY A 298 -15.98 -5.64 -8.39
CA GLY A 298 -16.83 -6.72 -7.93
C GLY A 298 -18.28 -6.34 -7.71
N GLU A 299 -18.68 -5.07 -7.80
CA GLU A 299 -20.07 -4.63 -7.68
C GLU A 299 -20.96 -5.34 -8.71
N GLN A 300 -21.85 -6.23 -8.24
CA GLN A 300 -22.82 -6.94 -9.06
C GLN A 300 -24.22 -6.42 -8.77
N HIS A 301 -24.82 -5.73 -9.74
CA HIS A 301 -26.22 -5.29 -9.66
C HIS A 301 -27.22 -6.43 -9.93
N LEU A 302 -26.78 -7.50 -10.60
CA LEU A 302 -27.53 -8.72 -10.88
C LEU A 302 -26.71 -9.91 -10.40
N ILE A 303 -27.14 -10.51 -9.29
CA ILE A 303 -26.44 -11.61 -8.63
C ILE A 303 -27.21 -12.90 -8.95
N PHE A 304 -26.63 -13.75 -9.79
CA PHE A 304 -27.17 -15.08 -10.05
C PHE A 304 -26.78 -16.00 -8.89
N ASP A 305 -27.72 -16.25 -7.99
CA ASP A 305 -27.56 -17.08 -6.79
C ASP A 305 -28.91 -17.74 -6.49
N PRO A 306 -29.24 -18.86 -7.16
CA PRO A 306 -30.56 -19.46 -7.09
C PRO A 306 -30.92 -19.92 -5.67
N VAL A 307 -32.14 -19.63 -5.23
CA VAL A 307 -32.60 -20.00 -3.89
C VAL A 307 -32.81 -21.52 -3.77
N LYS A 308 -32.12 -22.14 -2.82
CA LYS A 308 -32.18 -23.59 -2.58
C LYS A 308 -33.19 -23.94 -1.48
N LEU A 309 -34.50 -23.91 -1.82
CA LEU A 309 -35.59 -24.13 -0.87
C LEU A 309 -35.62 -25.52 -0.21
N PHE A 310 -35.04 -26.54 -0.85
CA PHE A 310 -35.14 -27.94 -0.43
C PHE A 310 -33.81 -28.53 0.07
N GLU A 311 -32.73 -27.74 0.14
CA GLU A 311 -31.47 -28.22 0.73
C GLU A 311 -31.55 -28.09 2.26
N SER A 312 -31.57 -29.22 2.97
CA SER A 312 -31.41 -29.23 4.43
C SER A 312 -29.92 -29.14 4.78
N LYS A 313 -29.36 -27.93 4.83
CA LYS A 313 -28.09 -27.75 5.54
C LYS A 313 -28.40 -27.62 7.03
N SER A 314 -27.70 -28.39 7.86
CA SER A 314 -27.66 -28.11 9.29
C SER A 314 -27.09 -26.70 9.45
N ALA A 315 -27.87 -25.79 10.03
CA ALA A 315 -27.44 -24.43 10.26
C ALA A 315 -26.24 -24.47 11.23
N LYS A 316 -25.03 -24.30 10.71
CA LYS A 316 -23.88 -23.95 11.55
C LYS A 316 -24.10 -22.50 11.97
N PHE A 317 -24.52 -22.32 13.22
CA PHE A 317 -24.73 -21.01 13.81
C PHE A 317 -23.40 -20.25 13.89
N ILE A 318 -23.38 -19.01 13.39
CA ILE A 318 -22.27 -18.08 13.63
C ILE A 318 -22.53 -17.44 15.01
N PRO A 319 -21.61 -17.52 15.97
CA PRO A 319 -21.78 -16.89 17.28
C PRO A 319 -22.07 -15.40 17.15
N GLU A 320 -22.87 -14.85 18.06
CA GLU A 320 -23.33 -13.44 18.02
C GLU A 320 -22.19 -12.41 18.06
N ASN A 321 -21.02 -12.80 18.56
CA ASN A 321 -19.83 -11.94 18.63
C ASN A 321 -18.90 -12.08 17.41
N GLN A 322 -19.33 -12.78 16.35
CA GLN A 322 -18.55 -12.93 15.12
C GLN A 322 -19.21 -12.21 13.95
N LYS A 323 -18.40 -11.76 13.00
CA LYS A 323 -18.87 -11.16 11.76
C LYS A 323 -19.67 -12.19 10.95
N THR A 324 -20.87 -11.80 10.51
CA THR A 324 -21.79 -12.71 9.81
C THR A 324 -21.42 -12.84 8.33
N GLU A 325 -20.58 -13.83 8.01
CA GLU A 325 -20.17 -14.15 6.64
C GLU A 325 -20.34 -15.64 6.30
N GLY A 326 -20.76 -15.94 5.08
CA GLY A 326 -20.85 -17.29 4.52
C GLY A 326 -19.51 -18.03 4.51
N CYS A 327 -18.40 -17.30 4.43
CA CYS A 327 -17.05 -17.84 4.56
C CYS A 327 -16.86 -18.57 5.89
N LEU A 328 -17.29 -17.95 7.01
CA LEU A 328 -17.15 -18.50 8.35
C LEU A 328 -18.10 -19.67 8.63
N VAL A 329 -19.17 -19.84 7.84
CA VAL A 329 -20.03 -21.04 7.92
C VAL A 329 -19.23 -22.30 7.57
N CYS A 330 -18.33 -22.20 6.59
CA CYS A 330 -17.49 -23.31 6.14
C CYS A 330 -16.10 -23.32 6.78
N HIS A 331 -15.55 -22.15 7.10
CA HIS A 331 -14.18 -21.94 7.60
C HIS A 331 -14.12 -21.47 9.07
N SER A 332 -15.12 -21.81 9.90
CA SER A 332 -15.19 -21.37 11.30
C SER A 332 -14.00 -21.77 12.17
N SER A 333 -13.25 -22.82 11.78
CA SER A 333 -12.07 -23.31 12.51
C SER A 333 -10.75 -22.71 12.05
N MET A 334 -10.77 -21.73 11.14
CA MET A 334 -9.56 -21.09 10.62
C MET A 334 -8.81 -20.36 11.74
N THR A 335 -7.52 -20.67 11.89
CA THR A 335 -6.61 -20.04 12.87
C THR A 335 -5.28 -19.66 12.21
N GLY A 336 -4.35 -19.06 12.96
CA GLY A 336 -3.01 -18.70 12.49
C GLY A 336 -2.78 -17.21 12.21
N LEU A 337 -3.85 -16.43 12.08
CA LEU A 337 -3.79 -14.97 12.01
C LEU A 337 -3.60 -14.34 13.39
N THR A 338 -3.00 -13.14 13.42
CA THR A 338 -2.86 -12.34 14.63
C THR A 338 -4.19 -11.78 15.12
N GLU A 339 -4.23 -11.35 16.39
CA GLU A 339 -5.42 -10.72 16.99
C GLU A 339 -5.91 -9.51 16.19
N SER A 340 -4.99 -8.69 15.67
CA SER A 340 -5.30 -7.53 14.82
C SER A 340 -5.95 -7.89 13.48
N HIS A 341 -5.83 -9.15 13.04
CA HIS A 341 -6.43 -9.68 11.81
C HIS A 341 -7.40 -10.83 12.09
N ASN A 342 -8.01 -10.86 13.28
CA ASN A 342 -8.89 -11.96 13.68
C ASN A 342 -10.13 -12.06 12.76
N PRO A 343 -10.32 -13.15 11.99
CA PRO A 343 -11.45 -13.31 11.08
C PRO A 343 -12.81 -13.26 11.76
N ALA A 344 -12.89 -13.59 13.06
CA ALA A 344 -14.11 -13.45 13.84
C ALA A 344 -14.59 -11.99 13.92
N ILE A 345 -13.67 -11.01 13.89
CA ILE A 345 -14.00 -9.59 14.00
C ILE A 345 -14.03 -8.92 12.62
N ILE A 346 -12.99 -9.12 11.81
CA ILE A 346 -12.87 -8.41 10.52
C ILE A 346 -13.52 -9.14 9.35
N GLY A 347 -13.77 -10.44 9.47
CA GLY A 347 -14.26 -11.30 8.41
C GLY A 347 -13.18 -11.75 7.43
N CYS A 348 -13.50 -12.73 6.58
CA CYS A 348 -12.62 -13.18 5.50
C CYS A 348 -12.76 -12.29 4.26
N PHE A 349 -13.95 -11.74 4.03
CA PHE A 349 -14.25 -10.91 2.86
C PHE A 349 -13.41 -9.63 2.80
N ALA A 350 -13.06 -9.04 3.95
CA ALA A 350 -12.25 -7.83 4.03
C ALA A 350 -10.95 -7.95 3.23
N CYS A 351 -10.28 -9.11 3.34
CA CYS A 351 -9.04 -9.40 2.63
C CYS A 351 -9.29 -10.14 1.32
N HIS A 352 -10.06 -11.23 1.34
CA HIS A 352 -10.16 -12.13 0.20
C HIS A 352 -11.28 -11.79 -0.78
N LYS A 353 -12.15 -10.83 -0.49
CA LYS A 353 -13.34 -10.54 -1.32
C LYS A 353 -14.21 -11.80 -1.49
N GLY A 354 -14.77 -12.02 -2.68
CA GLY A 354 -15.76 -13.08 -2.91
C GLY A 354 -17.19 -12.62 -2.61
N ASP A 355 -18.08 -13.57 -2.36
CA ASP A 355 -19.48 -13.31 -1.98
C ASP A 355 -19.75 -13.78 -0.54
N PRO A 356 -19.76 -12.86 0.43
CA PRO A 356 -19.91 -13.19 1.85
C PRO A 356 -21.35 -13.58 2.23
N PHE A 357 -22.29 -13.48 1.29
CA PHE A 357 -23.72 -13.76 1.56
C PHE A 357 -24.23 -14.99 0.80
N SER A 358 -23.32 -15.81 0.26
CA SER A 358 -23.67 -17.11 -0.32
C SER A 358 -23.08 -18.25 0.50
N SER A 359 -23.85 -19.32 0.64
CA SER A 359 -23.39 -20.58 1.22
C SER A 359 -23.01 -21.63 0.15
N ASP A 360 -23.11 -21.26 -1.13
CA ASP A 360 -22.67 -22.08 -2.25
C ASP A 360 -21.18 -21.87 -2.52
N LYS A 361 -20.43 -22.96 -2.71
CA LYS A 361 -18.97 -22.92 -2.86
C LYS A 361 -18.54 -22.12 -4.09
N GLU A 362 -19.21 -22.29 -5.23
CA GLU A 362 -18.79 -21.62 -6.46
C GLU A 362 -19.13 -20.14 -6.42
N GLN A 363 -20.32 -19.81 -5.89
CA GLN A 363 -20.75 -18.43 -5.77
C GLN A 363 -19.97 -17.67 -4.69
N ALA A 364 -19.73 -18.27 -3.51
CA ALA A 364 -18.96 -17.66 -2.42
C ALA A 364 -17.52 -17.31 -2.84
N HIS A 365 -16.86 -18.16 -3.63
CA HIS A 365 -15.49 -17.92 -4.09
C HIS A 365 -15.40 -17.11 -5.39
N LYS A 366 -16.52 -16.70 -5.98
CA LYS A 366 -16.54 -15.95 -7.24
C LYS A 366 -15.89 -14.58 -7.05
N LYS A 367 -14.89 -14.27 -7.89
CA LYS A 367 -14.07 -13.03 -7.80
C LYS A 367 -13.30 -12.87 -6.46
N MET A 368 -12.96 -13.99 -5.81
CA MET A 368 -12.09 -13.96 -4.64
C MET A 368 -10.66 -13.56 -5.04
N VAL A 369 -10.03 -12.73 -4.21
CA VAL A 369 -8.61 -12.37 -4.27
C VAL A 369 -7.81 -13.46 -3.56
N LEU A 370 -6.93 -14.13 -4.30
CA LEU A 370 -6.12 -15.24 -3.77
C LEU A 370 -4.96 -14.75 -2.89
N VAL A 371 -4.32 -13.66 -3.29
CA VAL A 371 -3.17 -13.08 -2.58
C VAL A 371 -3.48 -11.60 -2.26
N PRO A 372 -4.12 -11.33 -1.11
CA PRO A 372 -4.46 -9.96 -0.72
C PRO A 372 -3.21 -9.24 -0.23
N GLY A 373 -2.93 -8.04 -0.74
CA GLY A 373 -1.75 -7.25 -0.37
C GLY A 373 -0.77 -7.00 -1.52
N ASP A 374 -0.98 -7.65 -2.68
CA ASP A 374 -0.35 -7.22 -3.94
C ASP A 374 -0.77 -5.80 -4.28
N PHE A 375 0.14 -4.99 -4.83
CA PHE A 375 -0.18 -3.60 -5.12
C PHE A 375 -1.30 -3.38 -6.15
N SER A 376 -1.61 -4.38 -6.97
CA SER A 376 -2.77 -4.33 -7.87
C SER A 376 -4.12 -4.44 -7.15
N ASN A 377 -4.15 -5.02 -5.94
CA ASN A 377 -5.37 -5.23 -5.16
C ASN A 377 -5.31 -4.62 -3.75
N VAL A 378 -4.18 -4.06 -3.32
CA VAL A 378 -3.97 -3.54 -1.97
C VAL A 378 -4.96 -2.44 -1.61
N GLY A 379 -5.30 -1.57 -2.57
CA GLY A 379 -6.28 -0.49 -2.35
C GLY A 379 -7.68 -1.01 -2.03
N GLN A 380 -8.01 -2.23 -2.48
CA GLN A 380 -9.29 -2.88 -2.17
C GLN A 380 -9.19 -3.74 -0.91
N THR A 381 -8.00 -4.08 -0.41
CA THR A 381 -7.80 -5.04 0.69
C THR A 381 -7.17 -4.36 1.91
N CYS A 382 -5.84 -4.40 2.03
CA CYS A 382 -5.10 -3.87 3.16
C CYS A 382 -5.07 -2.34 3.24
N GLY A 383 -5.49 -1.62 2.19
CA GLY A 383 -5.44 -0.16 2.07
C GLY A 383 -6.81 0.53 2.04
N THR A 384 -7.86 -0.15 2.49
CA THR A 384 -9.21 0.42 2.63
C THR A 384 -9.29 1.41 3.79
N GLN A 385 -10.37 2.20 3.91
CA GLN A 385 -10.48 3.22 4.96
C GLN A 385 -10.30 2.68 6.40
N ASN A 386 -10.73 1.43 6.63
CA ASN A 386 -10.61 0.76 7.93
C ASN A 386 -9.32 -0.07 8.06
N CYS A 387 -8.50 -0.16 7.01
CA CYS A 387 -7.29 -0.97 6.95
C CYS A 387 -6.14 -0.16 6.32
N HIS A 388 -5.14 0.23 7.09
CA HIS A 388 -3.84 0.80 6.68
C HIS A 388 -3.76 1.77 5.47
N GLN A 389 -4.82 2.53 5.14
CA GLN A 389 -4.89 3.40 3.96
C GLN A 389 -3.65 4.31 3.77
N GLU A 390 -3.25 5.04 4.82
CA GLU A 390 -2.11 5.96 4.74
C GLU A 390 -0.77 5.23 4.55
N ILE A 391 -0.64 4.01 5.07
CA ILE A 391 0.57 3.20 4.91
C ILE A 391 0.66 2.74 3.45
N THR A 392 -0.45 2.28 2.88
CA THR A 392 -0.52 1.85 1.48
C THR A 392 -0.13 2.99 0.53
N GLU A 393 -0.65 4.21 0.75
CA GLU A 393 -0.31 5.37 -0.09
C GLU A 393 1.19 5.74 -0.03
N ARG A 394 1.81 5.66 1.15
CA ARG A 394 3.27 5.88 1.30
C ARG A 394 4.08 4.77 0.64
N MET A 395 3.68 3.52 0.87
CA MET A 395 4.39 2.33 0.40
C MET A 395 4.48 2.30 -1.13
N LEU A 396 3.39 2.65 -1.82
CA LEU A 396 3.34 2.72 -3.29
C LEU A 396 4.31 3.75 -3.89
N ASN A 397 4.71 4.76 -3.12
CA ASN A 397 5.63 5.83 -3.54
C ASN A 397 7.05 5.71 -2.97
N SER A 398 7.28 4.74 -2.07
CA SER A 398 8.59 4.51 -1.45
C SER A 398 9.65 4.01 -2.45
N LEU A 399 10.93 4.14 -2.08
CA LEU A 399 12.05 3.63 -2.90
C LEU A 399 12.06 2.10 -3.04
N MET A 400 11.50 1.38 -2.06
CA MET A 400 11.34 -0.08 -2.15
C MET A 400 10.35 -0.49 -3.27
N THR A 401 9.49 0.44 -3.68
CA THR A 401 8.54 0.26 -4.79
C THR A 401 9.05 0.88 -6.10
N THR A 402 9.60 2.10 -6.05
CA THR A 402 9.93 2.84 -7.27
C THR A 402 11.29 2.48 -7.86
N GLN A 403 12.26 2.08 -7.04
CA GLN A 403 13.68 1.93 -7.40
C GLN A 403 14.32 3.18 -8.07
N SER A 404 13.76 4.37 -7.83
CA SER A 404 14.08 5.60 -8.57
C SER A 404 15.58 5.86 -8.72
N GLY A 405 16.35 5.88 -7.64
CA GLY A 405 17.79 6.17 -7.69
C GLY A 405 18.63 5.14 -8.43
N ILE A 406 18.24 3.85 -8.41
CA ILE A 406 18.93 2.81 -9.21
C ILE A 406 18.71 3.07 -10.70
N ILE A 407 17.47 3.38 -11.08
CA ILE A 407 17.09 3.65 -12.47
C ILE A 407 17.79 4.91 -12.98
N ALA A 408 17.86 5.96 -12.15
CA ALA A 408 18.51 7.21 -12.51
C ALA A 408 20.01 7.02 -12.79
N VAL A 409 20.72 6.31 -11.91
CA VAL A 409 22.15 6.04 -12.09
C VAL A 409 22.40 5.17 -13.32
N ASP A 410 21.58 4.15 -13.54
CA ASP A 410 21.69 3.27 -14.71
C ASP A 410 21.48 4.06 -16.02
N LYS A 411 20.37 4.79 -16.14
CA LYS A 411 20.10 5.64 -17.32
C LYS A 411 21.19 6.67 -17.56
N PHE A 412 21.77 7.23 -16.50
CA PHE A 412 22.88 8.19 -16.62
C PHE A 412 24.10 7.52 -17.27
N VAL A 413 24.46 6.32 -16.81
CA VAL A 413 25.60 5.57 -17.34
C VAL A 413 25.38 5.10 -18.79
N PHE A 414 24.14 4.76 -19.16
CA PHE A 414 23.81 4.46 -20.56
C PHE A 414 23.73 5.72 -21.45
N GLY A 415 23.71 6.93 -20.87
CA GLY A 415 23.57 8.20 -21.58
C GLY A 415 22.13 8.52 -21.99
N GLU A 416 21.14 7.91 -21.33
CA GLU A 416 19.72 8.15 -21.54
C GLU A 416 19.15 9.27 -20.66
N THR A 417 19.89 9.70 -19.64
CA THR A 417 19.62 10.93 -18.87
C THR A 417 20.94 11.67 -18.58
N ALA A 418 20.85 12.98 -18.38
CA ALA A 418 21.97 13.83 -17.99
C ALA A 418 22.14 13.95 -16.46
N SER A 419 21.19 13.46 -15.66
CA SER A 419 21.15 13.69 -14.22
C SER A 419 21.11 12.39 -13.42
N LEU A 420 21.95 12.32 -12.38
CA LEU A 420 21.92 11.25 -11.37
C LEU A 420 20.72 11.35 -10.41
N ASN A 421 19.94 12.43 -10.49
CA ASN A 421 18.89 12.79 -9.55
C ASN A 421 17.50 12.94 -10.20
N GLU A 422 17.33 12.46 -11.43
CA GLU A 422 15.99 12.36 -12.02
C GLU A 422 15.16 11.27 -11.35
N THR A 423 13.84 11.46 -11.28
CA THR A 423 12.93 10.52 -10.64
C THR A 423 12.29 9.59 -11.66
N PHE A 424 12.36 8.28 -11.40
CA PHE A 424 11.77 7.25 -12.24
C PHE A 424 10.95 6.27 -11.41
N HIS A 425 10.21 5.41 -12.09
CA HIS A 425 9.48 4.32 -11.46
C HIS A 425 9.67 3.04 -12.24
N ILE A 426 10.04 1.96 -11.54
CA ILE A 426 10.34 0.65 -12.13
C ILE A 426 9.22 0.09 -13.02
N LYS A 427 7.94 0.36 -12.71
CA LYS A 427 6.81 -0.09 -13.52
C LYS A 427 6.75 0.55 -14.91
N ASN A 428 7.42 1.70 -15.08
CA ASN A 428 7.42 2.50 -16.29
C ASN A 428 8.65 2.24 -17.18
N LEU A 429 9.50 1.26 -16.86
CA LEU A 429 10.64 0.92 -17.72
C LEU A 429 10.14 0.60 -19.14
N GLY A 430 10.77 1.15 -20.16
CA GLY A 430 10.52 0.85 -21.56
C GLY A 430 11.39 -0.33 -22.04
N ASN A 431 11.89 -0.23 -23.27
CA ASN A 431 12.78 -1.22 -23.90
C ASN A 431 14.08 -0.57 -24.43
N SER A 432 14.49 0.55 -23.85
CA SER A 432 15.79 1.16 -24.16
C SER A 432 16.95 0.26 -23.69
N ALA A 433 18.20 0.62 -24.00
CA ALA A 433 19.34 -0.18 -23.57
C ALA A 433 19.42 -0.26 -22.04
N ALA A 434 19.26 0.88 -21.34
CA ALA A 434 19.22 0.96 -19.89
C ALA A 434 18.01 0.23 -19.30
N ASP A 435 16.81 0.45 -19.85
CA ASP A 435 15.60 -0.20 -19.34
C ASP A 435 15.67 -1.72 -19.50
N THR A 436 16.21 -2.21 -20.62
CA THR A 436 16.39 -3.64 -20.87
C THR A 436 17.46 -4.22 -19.95
N HIS A 437 18.54 -3.49 -19.69
CA HIS A 437 19.57 -3.87 -18.72
C HIS A 437 18.98 -4.05 -17.31
N LEU A 438 18.20 -3.07 -16.85
CA LEU A 438 17.49 -3.17 -15.57
C LEU A 438 16.48 -4.32 -15.57
N ARG A 439 15.71 -4.52 -16.63
CA ARG A 439 14.77 -5.64 -16.76
C ARG A 439 15.48 -7.00 -16.70
N ASN A 440 16.67 -7.15 -17.27
CA ASN A 440 17.38 -8.42 -17.26
C ASN A 440 18.11 -8.71 -15.94
N LEU A 441 18.62 -7.69 -15.25
CA LEU A 441 19.52 -7.90 -14.10
C LEU A 441 18.97 -7.42 -12.75
N CYS A 442 18.15 -6.38 -12.72
CA CYS A 442 17.86 -5.61 -11.50
C CYS A 442 16.37 -5.53 -11.11
N ALA A 443 15.45 -5.64 -12.06
CA ALA A 443 14.01 -5.44 -11.82
C ALA A 443 13.36 -6.55 -10.97
N GLY A 444 14.09 -7.61 -10.62
CA GLY A 444 13.53 -8.70 -9.81
C GLY A 444 13.30 -8.35 -8.34
N CYS A 445 13.82 -7.21 -7.85
CA CYS A 445 13.79 -6.84 -6.43
C CYS A 445 12.63 -5.90 -6.03
N HIS A 446 11.77 -5.45 -6.96
CA HIS A 446 10.73 -4.49 -6.59
C HIS A 446 9.50 -5.16 -5.95
N LEU A 447 8.92 -4.48 -4.96
CA LEU A 447 7.75 -4.98 -4.23
C LEU A 447 6.47 -5.06 -5.08
N GLY A 448 6.41 -4.30 -6.16
CA GLY A 448 5.28 -4.33 -7.10
C GLY A 448 5.17 -5.58 -7.99
N MET A 449 6.10 -6.55 -7.90
CA MET A 449 5.95 -7.83 -8.59
C MET A 449 4.78 -8.58 -7.96
N GLU A 450 3.81 -9.00 -8.78
CA GLU A 450 2.63 -9.71 -8.27
C GLU A 450 2.97 -11.13 -7.81
N LYS A 451 2.52 -11.48 -6.61
CA LYS A 451 2.59 -12.85 -6.15
C LYS A 451 1.36 -13.62 -6.62
N THR A 452 1.52 -14.44 -7.65
CA THR A 452 0.42 -15.20 -8.26
C THR A 452 0.19 -16.59 -7.67
N LYS A 453 1.09 -17.07 -6.80
CA LYS A 453 1.04 -18.40 -6.18
C LYS A 453 1.03 -18.28 -4.67
N THR A 454 0.30 -19.18 -4.00
CA THR A 454 0.31 -19.29 -2.53
C THR A 454 1.42 -20.24 -2.07
N GLY A 455 1.94 -19.99 -0.87
CA GLY A 455 2.98 -20.79 -0.23
C GLY A 455 4.19 -20.02 0.26
N ASN A 456 5.07 -20.78 0.91
CA ASN A 456 6.39 -20.33 1.29
C ASN A 456 7.08 -19.78 0.05
N ALA A 457 7.42 -18.51 0.14
CA ALA A 457 8.40 -17.95 -0.75
C ALA A 457 9.67 -18.79 -0.63
N GLY A 458 10.02 -19.55 -1.67
CA GLY A 458 11.38 -20.05 -1.80
C GLY A 458 12.34 -18.85 -1.62
N TRP A 459 13.54 -19.07 -1.09
CA TRP A 459 14.56 -18.02 -1.09
C TRP A 459 14.71 -17.54 -2.56
N LEU A 460 14.28 -16.28 -2.84
CA LEU A 460 14.10 -15.60 -4.15
C LEU A 460 12.66 -15.34 -4.65
N GLU A 461 11.60 -15.83 -4.00
CA GLU A 461 10.25 -15.33 -4.29
C GLU A 461 10.12 -13.91 -3.71
N ARG A 462 10.26 -12.92 -4.61
CA ARG A 462 10.21 -11.48 -4.33
C ARG A 462 8.89 -10.90 -4.80
N GLY A 463 8.55 -9.70 -4.32
CA GLY A 463 7.26 -9.08 -4.61
C GLY A 463 6.16 -9.52 -3.63
N GLY A 464 4.90 -9.30 -4.00
CA GLY A 464 3.76 -9.53 -3.12
C GLY A 464 3.23 -8.28 -2.42
N GLY A 465 3.75 -7.09 -2.77
CA GLY A 465 3.42 -5.83 -2.09
C GLY A 465 3.67 -5.91 -0.58
N CYS A 466 2.62 -5.73 0.22
CA CYS A 466 2.68 -5.81 1.68
C CYS A 466 3.08 -7.21 2.18
N ASN A 467 2.73 -8.27 1.44
CA ASN A 467 3.02 -9.65 1.83
C ASN A 467 4.49 -10.01 1.75
N ALA A 468 5.31 -9.24 1.03
CA ALA A 468 6.74 -9.48 0.93
C ALA A 468 7.42 -9.51 2.32
N CYS A 469 6.89 -8.70 3.24
CA CYS A 469 7.42 -8.56 4.59
C CYS A 469 6.48 -9.18 5.65
N HIS A 470 5.18 -8.99 5.51
CA HIS A 470 4.22 -9.28 6.58
C HIS A 470 3.62 -10.69 6.57
N LEU A 471 3.78 -11.45 5.48
CA LEU A 471 3.21 -12.78 5.35
C LEU A 471 4.24 -13.84 5.78
N HIS A 472 3.96 -14.55 6.87
CA HIS A 472 4.81 -15.64 7.35
C HIS A 472 4.04 -16.96 7.39
N TYR A 473 4.64 -18.00 6.83
CA TYR A 473 4.10 -19.36 6.84
C TYR A 473 4.81 -20.14 7.93
N THR A 474 4.09 -20.42 9.01
CA THR A 474 4.52 -21.37 10.03
C THR A 474 4.60 -22.78 9.44
N ASP A 475 5.21 -23.73 10.15
CA ASP A 475 5.26 -25.13 9.72
C ASP A 475 3.85 -25.70 9.46
N GLN A 476 2.90 -25.39 10.35
CA GLN A 476 1.50 -25.82 10.21
C GLN A 476 0.81 -25.17 8.99
N ALA A 477 0.99 -23.86 8.77
CA ALA A 477 0.46 -23.19 7.59
C ALA A 477 1.10 -23.71 6.29
N THR A 478 2.36 -24.13 6.36
CA THR A 478 3.08 -24.75 5.24
C THR A 478 2.48 -26.11 4.88
N GLU A 479 2.16 -26.93 5.87
CA GLU A 479 1.47 -28.21 5.65
C GLU A 479 0.07 -28.01 5.06
N SER A 480 -0.69 -27.05 5.60
CA SER A 480 -1.98 -26.64 5.04
C SER A 480 -1.90 -26.24 3.58
N MET A 481 -0.90 -25.42 3.25
CA MET A 481 -0.65 -25.03 1.87
C MET A 481 -0.33 -26.23 0.96
N LYS A 482 0.48 -27.20 1.42
CA LYS A 482 0.76 -28.42 0.65
C LYS A 482 -0.50 -29.25 0.43
N ARG A 483 -1.40 -29.34 1.41
CA ARG A 483 -2.71 -30.01 1.25
C ARG A 483 -3.60 -29.28 0.24
N MET A 484 -3.66 -27.95 0.30
CA MET A 484 -4.40 -27.14 -0.68
C MET A 484 -3.86 -27.33 -2.11
N GLN A 485 -2.54 -27.29 -2.29
CA GLN A 485 -1.90 -27.48 -3.59
C GLN A 485 -2.10 -28.91 -4.15
N SER A 486 -2.16 -29.92 -3.28
CA SER A 486 -2.44 -31.31 -3.65
C SER A 486 -3.95 -31.63 -3.73
N LYS A 487 -4.84 -30.65 -3.52
CA LYS A 487 -6.30 -30.80 -3.52
C LYS A 487 -6.83 -31.82 -2.50
N THR A 488 -6.11 -31.98 -1.39
CA THR A 488 -6.48 -32.85 -0.25
C THR A 488 -6.96 -32.04 0.96
N SER A 489 -7.10 -30.72 0.82
CA SER A 489 -7.44 -29.83 1.92
C SER A 489 -8.85 -30.02 2.46
N VAL A 490 -8.97 -29.91 3.78
CA VAL A 490 -10.24 -29.98 4.51
C VAL A 490 -10.35 -28.71 5.34
N ALA A 491 -11.36 -27.88 5.07
CA ALA A 491 -11.49 -26.53 5.63
C ALA A 491 -11.33 -26.44 7.16
N ALA A 492 -11.76 -27.48 7.89
CA ALA A 492 -11.68 -27.52 9.36
C ALA A 492 -10.27 -27.79 9.90
N GLU A 493 -9.35 -28.28 9.06
CA GLU A 493 -7.96 -28.66 9.40
C GLU A 493 -6.94 -27.67 8.85
N GLU A 494 -7.39 -26.59 8.19
CA GLU A 494 -6.48 -25.63 7.57
C GLU A 494 -6.09 -24.47 8.49
N ILE A 495 -4.81 -24.16 8.47
CA ILE A 495 -4.18 -23.07 9.20
C ILE A 495 -3.78 -21.99 8.20
N HIS A 496 -4.20 -20.76 8.49
CA HIS A 496 -3.84 -19.60 7.70
C HIS A 496 -2.39 -19.17 8.02
N PRO A 497 -1.59 -18.74 7.04
CA PRO A 497 -0.30 -18.08 7.32
C PRO A 497 -0.51 -16.82 8.17
N THR A 498 0.42 -16.51 9.07
CA THR A 498 0.30 -15.29 9.89
C THR A 498 0.52 -14.04 9.03
N ILE A 499 -0.24 -12.99 9.34
CA ILE A 499 0.00 -11.63 8.88
C ILE A 499 0.34 -10.82 10.12
N ASP A 500 1.61 -10.43 10.24
CA ASP A 500 2.09 -9.76 11.44
C ASP A 500 3.29 -8.84 11.20
N ILE A 501 3.72 -8.19 12.28
CA ILE A 501 4.81 -7.21 12.30
C ILE A 501 6.16 -7.81 12.73
N GLN A 502 6.24 -9.12 12.95
CA GLN A 502 7.47 -9.83 13.32
C GLN A 502 8.28 -10.17 12.05
N VAL A 503 8.83 -9.15 11.43
CA VAL A 503 9.60 -9.28 10.18
C VAL A 503 11.04 -9.67 10.49
N THR A 504 11.38 -10.93 10.22
CA THR A 504 12.73 -11.50 10.37
C THR A 504 13.67 -11.13 9.22
N ASN A 505 14.99 -11.25 9.44
CA ASN A 505 16.01 -10.82 8.47
C ASN A 505 15.98 -11.58 7.13
N ASP A 506 15.44 -12.80 7.09
CA ASP A 506 15.24 -13.59 5.87
C ASP A 506 14.37 -12.85 4.84
N ARG A 507 13.39 -12.05 5.30
CA ARG A 507 12.56 -11.20 4.44
C ARG A 507 13.42 -10.14 3.75
N CYS A 508 14.31 -9.49 4.48
CA CYS A 508 15.26 -8.53 3.92
C CYS A 508 16.25 -9.22 2.97
N LEU A 509 16.76 -10.40 3.36
CA LEU A 509 17.76 -11.17 2.61
C LEU A 509 17.25 -11.59 1.22
N SER A 510 15.95 -11.84 1.07
CA SER A 510 15.33 -12.20 -0.22
C SER A 510 15.64 -11.16 -1.32
N CYS A 511 15.67 -9.88 -0.98
CA CYS A 511 15.96 -8.76 -1.89
C CYS A 511 17.38 -8.18 -1.73
N HIS A 512 17.89 -8.09 -0.49
CA HIS A 512 19.17 -7.44 -0.15
C HIS A 512 20.37 -8.39 -0.10
N SER A 513 20.26 -9.59 -0.68
CA SER A 513 21.37 -10.54 -0.84
C SER A 513 22.27 -10.27 -2.05
N ARG A 514 21.91 -9.37 -2.97
CA ARG A 514 22.71 -9.07 -4.18
C ARG A 514 23.10 -7.59 -4.27
N SER A 515 22.13 -6.69 -4.41
CA SER A 515 22.41 -5.25 -4.54
C SER A 515 22.90 -4.65 -3.22
N GLY A 516 24.18 -4.32 -3.15
CA GLY A 516 24.86 -3.81 -1.94
C GLY A 516 25.10 -4.85 -0.84
N ARG A 517 24.57 -6.08 -1.00
CA ARG A 517 24.73 -7.24 -0.10
C ARG A 517 24.48 -6.93 1.38
N ILE A 518 23.62 -5.95 1.66
CA ILE A 518 23.42 -5.35 2.99
C ILE A 518 23.06 -6.40 4.04
N SER A 519 22.06 -7.26 3.76
CA SER A 519 21.64 -8.28 4.71
C SER A 519 22.69 -9.37 4.91
N LEU A 520 23.48 -9.68 3.88
CA LEU A 520 24.59 -10.63 4.00
C LEU A 520 25.71 -10.06 4.87
N SER A 521 26.13 -8.82 4.61
CA SER A 521 27.17 -8.14 5.37
C SER A 521 26.78 -7.94 6.84
N TYR A 522 25.51 -7.62 7.12
CA TYR A 522 24.98 -7.52 8.49
C TYR A 522 25.14 -8.82 9.28
N GLU A 523 24.87 -9.96 8.64
CA GLU A 523 25.08 -11.30 9.20
C GLU A 523 26.54 -11.79 9.12
N GLY A 524 27.43 -11.02 8.49
CA GLY A 524 28.86 -11.31 8.40
C GLY A 524 29.28 -12.13 7.19
N TRP A 525 28.43 -12.30 6.18
CA TRP A 525 28.70 -13.09 4.99
C TRP A 525 29.09 -12.23 3.79
N ASN A 526 30.14 -12.62 3.08
CA ASN A 526 30.52 -12.04 1.79
C ASN A 526 30.41 -13.06 0.66
N GLU A 527 30.09 -12.60 -0.54
CA GLU A 527 30.08 -13.46 -1.73
C GLU A 527 31.51 -13.77 -2.19
N ARG A 528 31.81 -15.05 -2.36
CA ARG A 528 33.13 -15.53 -2.77
C ARG A 528 33.37 -15.20 -4.26
N GLY A 529 34.51 -14.57 -4.55
CA GLY A 529 34.90 -14.26 -5.93
C GLY A 529 35.23 -15.51 -6.75
N VAL A 530 35.09 -15.41 -8.08
CA VAL A 530 35.51 -16.48 -8.99
C VAL A 530 37.04 -16.65 -8.93
N GLY A 531 37.53 -17.86 -8.69
CA GLY A 531 38.97 -18.16 -8.66
C GLY A 531 39.68 -17.85 -7.34
N THR A 532 38.97 -17.48 -6.27
CA THR A 532 39.56 -17.35 -4.93
C THR A 532 39.89 -18.73 -4.37
N THR A 533 41.12 -18.90 -3.85
CA THR A 533 41.57 -20.16 -3.23
C THR A 533 40.76 -20.46 -1.98
N GLU A 534 40.25 -21.69 -1.86
CA GLU A 534 39.50 -22.10 -0.68
C GLU A 534 40.38 -22.08 0.57
N ASN A 535 39.93 -21.41 1.62
CA ASN A 535 40.51 -21.54 2.94
C ASN A 535 39.65 -22.51 3.77
N PRO A 536 40.13 -23.73 4.07
CA PRO A 536 39.35 -24.73 4.82
C PRO A 536 38.92 -24.27 6.22
N SER A 537 39.57 -23.24 6.76
CA SER A 537 39.31 -22.74 8.11
C SER A 537 38.18 -21.72 8.18
N THR A 538 37.72 -21.19 7.04
CA THR A 538 36.68 -20.16 6.98
C THR A 538 35.30 -20.80 6.83
N PRO A 539 34.31 -20.48 7.69
CA PRO A 539 32.95 -20.97 7.50
C PRO A 539 32.36 -20.53 6.16
N THR A 540 31.73 -21.47 5.45
CA THR A 540 31.08 -21.22 4.15
C THR A 540 29.61 -21.60 4.17
N ARG A 541 28.84 -20.97 3.29
CA ARG A 541 27.41 -21.24 3.08
C ARG A 541 27.08 -21.15 1.60
N ILE A 542 26.21 -22.03 1.11
CA ILE A 542 25.71 -21.98 -0.27
C ILE A 542 24.29 -21.44 -0.25
N LEU A 543 24.03 -20.45 -1.10
CA LEU A 543 22.71 -19.90 -1.33
C LEU A 543 21.93 -20.79 -2.33
N PRO A 544 20.59 -20.83 -2.27
CA PRO A 544 19.79 -21.62 -3.21
C PRO A 544 19.97 -21.30 -4.70
N ASP A 545 20.53 -20.13 -5.06
CA ASP A 545 20.95 -19.79 -6.43
C ASP A 545 22.35 -20.29 -6.80
N GLY A 546 23.01 -21.05 -5.91
CA GLY A 546 24.34 -21.62 -6.12
C GLY A 546 25.49 -20.70 -5.72
N ARG A 547 25.24 -19.44 -5.35
CA ARG A 547 26.31 -18.53 -4.89
C ARG A 547 26.94 -19.05 -3.59
N VAL A 548 28.26 -19.01 -3.54
CA VAL A 548 29.04 -19.41 -2.36
C VAL A 548 29.39 -18.18 -1.52
N LEU A 549 29.14 -18.27 -0.23
CA LEU A 549 29.42 -17.25 0.75
C LEU A 549 30.53 -17.69 1.69
N GLU A 550 31.35 -16.74 2.12
CA GLU A 550 32.38 -16.90 3.13
C GLU A 550 32.12 -15.94 4.29
N PHE A 551 32.31 -16.43 5.52
CA PHE A 551 32.17 -15.60 6.71
C PHE A 551 33.38 -14.68 6.90
N VAL A 552 33.13 -13.41 7.16
CA VAL A 552 34.14 -12.38 7.43
C VAL A 552 34.01 -11.92 8.88
N GLN A 553 33.01 -11.09 9.17
CA GLN A 553 32.70 -10.59 10.50
C GLN A 553 31.31 -9.95 10.49
N ALA A 554 30.41 -10.40 11.37
CA ALA A 554 29.05 -9.85 11.50
C ALA A 554 29.04 -8.48 12.20
N ASP A 555 28.01 -7.67 11.94
CA ASP A 555 27.78 -6.41 12.64
C ASP A 555 27.59 -6.63 14.15
N ILE A 556 28.10 -5.73 14.98
CA ILE A 556 27.98 -5.81 16.44
C ILE A 556 26.52 -5.81 16.91
N HIS A 557 25.62 -5.11 16.22
CA HIS A 557 24.19 -5.09 16.56
C HIS A 557 23.55 -6.44 16.25
N HIS A 558 23.91 -7.06 15.12
CA HIS A 558 23.46 -8.41 14.79
C HIS A 558 23.97 -9.43 15.83
N GLN A 559 25.25 -9.34 16.21
CA GLN A 559 25.83 -10.19 17.26
C GLN A 559 25.11 -10.05 18.62
N LYS A 560 24.43 -8.92 18.88
CA LYS A 560 23.64 -8.69 20.09
C LYS A 560 22.21 -9.26 20.01
N GLY A 561 21.77 -9.67 18.82
CA GLY A 561 20.46 -10.24 18.54
C GLY A 561 19.49 -9.30 17.83
N MET A 562 19.94 -8.12 17.39
CA MET A 562 19.09 -7.17 16.67
C MET A 562 18.85 -7.61 15.21
N ALA A 563 17.65 -7.33 14.72
CA ALA A 563 17.21 -7.51 13.35
C ALA A 563 17.22 -6.17 12.59
N CYS A 564 17.13 -6.22 11.25
CA CYS A 564 17.10 -5.02 10.40
C CYS A 564 16.00 -4.03 10.83
N ILE A 565 14.83 -4.54 11.21
CA ILE A 565 13.68 -3.73 11.62
C ILE A 565 13.87 -3.03 12.97
N ASP A 566 14.86 -3.41 13.78
CA ASP A 566 15.13 -2.73 15.05
C ASP A 566 15.74 -1.35 14.84
N CYS A 567 16.50 -1.20 13.75
CA CYS A 567 17.06 0.06 13.28
C CYS A 567 16.12 0.74 12.26
N HIS A 568 15.52 -0.04 11.35
CA HIS A 568 14.71 0.51 10.27
C HIS A 568 13.21 0.51 10.58
N GLY A 569 12.64 1.71 10.72
CA GLY A 569 11.23 1.94 11.03
C GLY A 569 10.30 1.96 9.82
N SER A 570 8.98 1.99 10.07
CA SER A 570 7.96 2.06 9.01
C SER A 570 8.11 3.30 8.12
N TYR A 571 8.45 4.45 8.69
CA TYR A 571 8.68 5.69 7.94
C TYR A 571 9.87 5.65 6.98
N GLU A 572 10.83 4.74 7.19
CA GLU A 572 11.97 4.56 6.27
C GLU A 572 11.66 3.49 5.22
N ILE A 573 11.15 2.33 5.65
CA ILE A 573 10.92 1.17 4.78
C ILE A 573 9.66 1.36 3.93
N MET A 574 8.56 1.82 4.55
CA MET A 574 7.26 2.01 3.91
C MET A 574 7.06 3.44 3.39
N GLY A 575 8.02 4.33 3.67
CA GLY A 575 8.00 5.74 3.25
C GLY A 575 7.32 6.68 4.24
N ASP A 576 7.54 7.97 4.04
CA ASP A 576 7.14 9.07 4.93
C ASP A 576 6.35 10.18 4.20
N LYS A 577 5.75 9.85 3.05
CA LYS A 577 5.10 10.77 2.08
C LYS A 577 6.07 11.63 1.27
N ASN A 578 7.37 11.64 1.59
CA ASN A 578 8.37 12.23 0.72
C ASN A 578 8.71 11.28 -0.44
N HIS A 579 9.32 11.83 -1.48
CA HIS A 579 9.78 11.08 -2.65
C HIS A 579 11.31 11.06 -2.67
N PRO A 580 11.96 10.28 -1.79
CA PRO A 580 13.41 10.20 -1.75
C PRO A 580 13.93 9.67 -3.10
N ILE A 581 15.03 10.26 -3.57
CA ILE A 581 15.64 9.86 -4.84
C ILE A 581 16.59 8.69 -4.59
N HIS A 582 17.43 8.81 -3.55
CA HIS A 582 18.42 7.80 -3.17
C HIS A 582 18.13 7.23 -1.77
N LYS A 583 18.63 6.03 -1.49
CA LYS A 583 18.33 5.28 -0.25
C LYS A 583 18.69 6.06 1.02
N GLU A 584 19.80 6.78 1.01
CA GLU A 584 20.27 7.60 2.12
C GLU A 584 19.35 8.80 2.42
N ASP A 585 18.53 9.21 1.45
CA ASP A 585 17.53 10.26 1.65
C ASP A 585 16.35 9.73 2.48
N ALA A 586 15.97 8.45 2.28
CA ALA A 586 14.88 7.79 2.99
C ALA A 586 15.21 7.38 4.44
N VAL A 587 16.50 7.17 4.76
CA VAL A 587 16.94 6.79 6.10
C VAL A 587 17.06 8.01 7.00
N ASN A 588 16.32 8.01 8.10
CA ASN A 588 16.29 9.02 9.15
C ASN A 588 17.19 8.67 10.34
N LEU A 589 17.36 7.39 10.67
CA LEU A 589 18.15 6.94 11.81
C LEU A 589 19.65 7.23 11.59
N LYS A 590 20.30 7.81 12.61
CA LYS A 590 21.75 7.98 12.69
C LYS A 590 22.31 7.29 13.94
N CYS A 591 23.60 6.97 13.91
CA CYS A 591 24.30 6.43 15.07
C CYS A 591 24.13 7.30 16.32
N THR A 592 24.14 8.62 16.17
CA THR A 592 24.05 9.60 17.26
C THR A 592 22.67 9.72 17.89
N ASP A 593 21.62 9.20 17.26
CA ASP A 593 20.28 9.16 17.86
C ASP A 593 20.24 8.16 19.02
N CYS A 594 20.95 7.03 18.90
CA CYS A 594 21.05 5.98 19.92
C CYS A 594 22.34 6.07 20.74
N HIS A 595 23.46 6.45 20.12
CA HIS A 595 24.77 6.62 20.75
C HIS A 595 25.08 8.10 20.92
N THR A 596 24.40 8.73 21.86
CA THR A 596 24.42 10.19 22.00
C THR A 596 25.78 10.71 22.44
N THR A 597 26.10 11.94 22.02
CA THR A 597 27.25 12.72 22.50
C THR A 597 26.85 13.72 23.60
N GLY A 598 25.57 13.77 23.93
CA GLY A 598 24.97 14.65 24.92
C GLY A 598 23.60 14.11 25.35
N LYS A 599 22.66 15.00 25.70
CA LYS A 599 21.31 14.58 26.09
C LYS A 599 20.56 13.96 24.92
N PRO A 600 19.86 12.82 25.12
CA PRO A 600 19.06 12.20 24.08
C PRO A 600 17.90 13.09 23.68
N LYS A 601 17.67 13.18 22.37
CA LYS A 601 16.47 13.81 21.84
C LYS A 601 15.30 12.85 22.01
N SER A 602 14.29 13.26 22.77
CA SER A 602 13.16 12.40 23.13
C SER A 602 11.88 13.18 23.31
N LEU A 603 10.74 12.52 23.18
CA LEU A 603 9.41 13.05 23.53
C LEU A 603 8.66 12.08 24.45
N LEU A 604 7.64 12.56 25.16
CA LEU A 604 6.72 11.71 25.91
C LEU A 604 5.73 11.03 24.97
N ILE A 605 5.32 9.80 25.27
CA ILE A 605 4.29 9.11 24.48
C ILE A 605 2.98 9.92 24.40
N ALA A 606 2.64 10.67 25.45
CA ALA A 606 1.50 11.61 25.44
C ALA A 606 1.58 12.72 24.39
N GLU A 607 2.78 13.04 23.89
CA GLU A 607 3.07 14.11 22.93
C GLU A 607 3.11 13.61 21.48
N LEU A 608 2.97 12.29 21.26
CA LEU A 608 2.87 11.73 19.91
C LEU A 608 1.71 12.37 19.15
N THR A 609 1.97 12.85 17.94
CA THR A 609 0.98 13.54 17.10
C THR A 609 0.43 12.67 15.98
N ASP A 610 1.18 11.65 15.56
CA ASP A 610 0.79 10.77 14.47
C ASP A 610 0.01 9.55 14.96
N PHE A 611 -1.04 9.19 14.21
CA PHE A 611 -1.96 8.12 14.56
C PHE A 611 -1.28 6.73 14.59
N GLU A 612 -0.35 6.46 13.66
CA GLU A 612 0.35 5.18 13.59
C GLU A 612 1.16 4.92 14.87
N SER A 613 1.96 5.90 15.31
CA SER A 613 2.78 5.77 16.51
C SER A 613 1.93 5.68 17.77
N GLN A 614 0.83 6.46 17.86
CA GLN A 614 -0.12 6.31 18.97
C GLN A 614 -0.71 4.89 19.02
N MET A 615 -1.07 4.33 17.87
CA MET A 615 -1.60 2.97 17.77
C MET A 615 -0.56 1.92 18.18
N ILE A 616 0.67 2.02 17.68
CA ILE A 616 1.74 1.07 18.04
C ILE A 616 2.08 1.18 19.53
N ALA A 617 2.12 2.39 20.10
CA ALA A 617 2.33 2.58 21.55
C ALA A 617 1.21 1.95 22.38
N GLY A 618 -0.05 2.08 21.94
CA GLY A 618 -1.20 1.43 22.55
C GLY A 618 -1.13 -0.10 22.48
N LEU A 619 -0.79 -0.67 21.31
CA LEU A 619 -0.61 -2.11 21.13
C LEU A 619 0.51 -2.67 22.01
N ARG A 620 1.57 -1.89 22.22
CA ARG A 620 2.68 -2.25 23.11
C ARG A 620 2.41 -1.96 24.59
N LYS A 621 1.22 -1.44 24.92
CA LYS A 621 0.78 -1.11 26.28
C LYS A 621 1.77 -0.21 27.03
N TYR A 622 2.38 0.74 26.33
CA TYR A 622 3.29 1.68 26.96
C TYR A 622 2.55 2.70 27.81
N ASP A 623 3.17 3.16 28.91
CA ASP A 623 2.62 4.24 29.72
C ASP A 623 2.84 5.59 29.00
N LYS A 624 1.86 6.49 29.12
CA LYS A 624 1.90 7.83 28.49
C LYS A 624 3.06 8.69 29.02
N THR A 625 3.61 8.35 30.18
CA THR A 625 4.75 9.01 30.82
C THR A 625 6.11 8.49 30.34
N ASN A 626 6.18 7.36 29.60
CA ASN A 626 7.43 6.91 29.00
C ASN A 626 7.95 7.95 28.00
N ARG A 627 9.28 8.12 27.98
CA ARG A 627 9.99 8.89 26.96
C ARG A 627 10.55 7.96 25.90
N ILE A 628 10.45 8.36 24.64
CA ILE A 628 11.00 7.62 23.48
C ILE A 628 11.96 8.50 22.69
N VAL A 629 12.97 7.89 22.09
CA VAL A 629 13.94 8.60 21.25
C VAL A 629 13.27 9.10 19.97
N VAL A 630 13.67 10.29 19.52
CA VAL A 630 13.22 10.91 18.28
C VAL A 630 14.43 11.16 17.40
N THR A 631 14.38 10.70 16.16
CA THR A 631 15.48 10.90 15.22
C THR A 631 15.73 12.38 14.97
N GLU A 632 16.99 12.75 14.84
CA GLU A 632 17.35 14.13 14.49
C GLU A 632 16.87 14.47 13.07
N LYS A 633 17.08 13.56 12.11
CA LYS A 633 16.58 13.70 10.74
C LYS A 633 15.12 13.23 10.69
N GLY A 634 14.23 14.00 10.08
CA GLY A 634 12.82 13.64 9.88
C GLY A 634 11.92 13.72 11.13
N GLN A 635 12.48 13.86 12.34
CA GLN A 635 11.71 13.93 13.60
C GLN A 635 10.81 12.70 13.85
N ALA A 636 11.25 11.52 13.41
CA ALA A 636 10.48 10.29 13.53
C ALA A 636 10.68 9.63 14.92
N PRO A 637 9.62 9.19 15.60
CA PRO A 637 9.74 8.54 16.90
C PRO A 637 10.19 7.07 16.75
N LEU A 638 11.19 6.66 17.54
CA LEU A 638 11.68 5.28 17.59
C LEU A 638 10.94 4.51 18.69
N LEU A 639 9.80 3.90 18.36
CA LEU A 639 8.91 3.31 19.36
C LEU A 639 9.49 2.10 20.11
N ASN A 640 10.57 1.51 19.62
CA ASN A 640 11.30 0.47 20.33
C ASN A 640 12.42 1.01 21.22
N THR A 641 12.64 2.32 21.28
CA THR A 641 13.81 2.91 21.94
C THR A 641 13.37 3.93 22.99
N GLN A 642 13.46 3.54 24.26
CA GLN A 642 13.02 4.34 25.40
C GLN A 642 14.19 5.05 26.09
N VAL A 643 13.86 6.16 26.77
CA VAL A 643 14.80 6.93 27.59
C VAL A 643 14.33 6.89 29.04
N ASP A 644 15.22 6.51 29.95
CA ASP A 644 14.92 6.48 31.38
C ASP A 644 15.11 7.85 32.07
N GLN A 645 14.87 7.91 33.38
CA GLN A 645 15.01 9.14 34.17
C GLN A 645 16.46 9.65 34.30
N LEU A 646 17.44 8.78 34.02
CA LEU A 646 18.87 9.10 34.02
C LEU A 646 19.38 9.43 32.61
N ASP A 647 18.46 9.66 31.66
CA ASP A 647 18.74 9.90 30.25
C ASP A 647 19.53 8.73 29.57
N ARG A 648 19.41 7.50 30.09
CA ARG A 648 19.96 6.29 29.45
C ARG A 648 18.98 5.77 28.42
N ILE A 649 19.53 5.30 27.29
CA ILE A 649 18.73 4.78 26.17
C ILE A 649 18.69 3.25 26.23
N PHE A 650 17.49 2.70 26.13
CA PHE A 650 17.24 1.26 26.03
C PHE A 650 16.41 0.95 24.79
N LEU A 651 16.98 0.18 23.87
CA LEU A 651 16.28 -0.36 22.71
C LEU A 651 15.74 -1.76 23.03
N THR A 652 14.46 -1.99 22.83
CA THR A 652 13.83 -3.31 22.95
C THR A 652 13.71 -3.92 21.55
N ASP A 653 14.37 -5.05 21.29
CA ASP A 653 14.25 -5.67 19.96
C ASP A 653 12.84 -6.18 19.69
N LYS A 654 12.43 -6.14 18.42
CA LYS A 654 11.05 -6.37 17.99
C LYS A 654 10.70 -7.85 17.85
N LEU A 655 11.69 -8.74 17.80
CA LEU A 655 11.49 -10.18 17.62
C LEU A 655 11.47 -10.96 18.93
N THR A 656 12.36 -10.64 19.88
CA THR A 656 12.50 -11.37 21.15
C THR A 656 12.04 -10.54 22.35
N GLY A 657 11.91 -9.22 22.21
CA GLY A 657 11.54 -8.32 23.29
C GLY A 657 12.68 -8.07 24.29
N LYS A 658 13.91 -8.46 23.97
CA LYS A 658 15.07 -8.23 24.83
C LYS A 658 15.51 -6.76 24.76
N ALA A 659 15.83 -6.20 25.92
CA ALA A 659 16.35 -4.85 26.04
C ALA A 659 17.87 -4.80 25.84
N HIS A 660 18.32 -3.79 25.10
CA HIS A 660 19.71 -3.48 24.79
C HIS A 660 20.00 -2.05 25.24
N GLU A 661 21.00 -1.88 26.10
CA GLU A 661 21.47 -0.54 26.49
C GLU A 661 22.30 0.08 25.37
N SER A 662 21.84 1.22 24.84
CA SER A 662 22.58 2.01 23.85
C SER A 662 23.51 2.97 24.59
N LYS A 663 24.78 2.58 24.69
CA LYS A 663 25.78 3.38 25.41
C LYS A 663 26.10 4.68 24.64
N PRO A 664 26.30 5.82 25.34
CA PRO A 664 26.71 7.04 24.68
C PRO A 664 28.06 6.88 23.97
N ALA A 665 28.31 7.75 23.00
CA ALA A 665 29.59 7.77 22.29
C ALA A 665 30.75 7.96 23.28
N ALA A 666 31.84 7.22 23.06
CA ALA A 666 33.01 7.34 23.93
C ALA A 666 33.64 8.74 23.78
N SER A 667 34.27 9.25 24.85
CA SER A 667 34.88 10.59 24.84
C SER A 667 35.89 10.80 23.72
N VAL A 668 36.62 9.74 23.32
CA VAL A 668 37.56 9.77 22.20
C VAL A 668 36.90 10.12 20.86
N CYS A 669 35.60 9.83 20.69
CA CYS A 669 34.85 10.16 19.49
C CYS A 669 34.56 11.67 19.36
N THR A 670 34.57 12.40 20.47
CA THR A 670 34.25 13.84 20.54
C THR A 670 35.41 14.70 21.02
N LYS A 671 36.55 14.09 21.39
CA LYS A 671 37.73 14.77 21.93
C LYS A 671 38.54 15.41 20.80
N GLY A 672 38.97 16.66 21.01
CA GLY A 672 39.89 17.35 20.10
C GLY A 672 39.24 17.84 18.80
N LYS A 673 40.07 18.24 17.83
CA LYS A 673 39.62 18.74 16.52
C LYS A 673 40.09 17.88 15.33
N GLY A 674 41.07 16.99 15.54
CA GLY A 674 41.74 16.25 14.45
C GLY A 674 40.81 15.41 13.59
N HIS A 675 39.76 14.82 14.19
CA HIS A 675 38.81 13.93 13.50
C HIS A 675 37.38 14.47 13.44
N GLY A 676 37.17 15.77 13.65
CA GLY A 676 35.82 16.36 13.65
C GLY A 676 35.05 16.26 12.33
N ARG A 677 35.72 15.87 11.23
CA ARG A 677 35.09 15.62 9.92
C ARG A 677 34.70 14.16 9.71
N LEU A 678 35.14 13.21 10.52
CA LEU A 678 34.85 11.79 10.29
C LEU A 678 33.39 11.47 10.62
N SER A 679 32.72 10.71 9.74
CA SER A 679 31.47 10.05 10.11
C SER A 679 31.75 8.88 11.06
N CYS A 680 30.74 8.47 11.84
CA CYS A 680 30.85 7.27 12.68
C CYS A 680 31.17 6.03 11.84
N GLU A 681 30.55 5.91 10.66
CA GLU A 681 30.77 4.78 9.73
C GLU A 681 32.20 4.74 9.18
N ALA A 682 32.83 5.90 8.91
CA ALA A 682 34.24 5.96 8.47
C ALA A 682 35.19 5.34 9.49
N CYS A 683 34.85 5.43 10.79
CA CYS A 683 35.61 4.82 11.87
C CYS A 683 35.20 3.37 12.12
N HIS A 684 33.90 3.08 12.18
CA HIS A 684 33.38 1.84 12.76
C HIS A 684 32.99 0.75 11.75
N THR A 685 33.01 1.02 10.44
CA THR A 685 32.79 0.00 9.41
C THR A 685 34.04 -0.88 9.27
N ALA A 686 33.96 -2.16 9.63
CA ALA A 686 35.09 -3.06 9.54
C ALA A 686 35.43 -3.45 8.09
N TRP A 687 34.41 -3.71 7.28
CA TRP A 687 34.59 -4.08 5.87
C TRP A 687 33.36 -3.75 5.03
N ALA A 688 33.53 -3.61 3.73
CA ALA A 688 32.44 -3.50 2.77
C ALA A 688 32.70 -4.46 1.60
N PRO A 689 31.63 -5.02 0.99
CA PRO A 689 31.79 -5.79 -0.24
C PRO A 689 32.26 -4.85 -1.36
N GLN A 690 33.29 -5.27 -2.09
CA GLN A 690 33.88 -4.50 -3.20
C GLN A 690 33.97 -5.39 -4.43
N CYS A 691 33.40 -4.96 -5.55
CA CYS A 691 33.51 -5.64 -6.84
C CYS A 691 34.26 -4.73 -7.81
N ILE A 692 35.37 -5.21 -8.35
CA ILE A 692 36.22 -4.44 -9.27
C ILE A 692 36.20 -5.07 -10.65
N GLY A 693 35.98 -4.24 -11.67
CA GLY A 693 35.87 -4.68 -13.05
C GLY A 693 34.55 -5.40 -13.31
N CYS A 694 33.75 -4.85 -14.21
CA CYS A 694 32.57 -5.52 -14.73
C CYS A 694 32.47 -5.24 -16.23
N HIS A 695 32.11 -6.24 -17.02
CA HIS A 695 31.81 -6.04 -18.42
C HIS A 695 30.38 -6.44 -18.71
N ASN A 696 29.63 -5.55 -19.35
CA ASN A 696 28.26 -5.80 -19.78
C ASN A 696 28.19 -5.82 -21.30
N SER A 697 27.63 -6.89 -21.85
CA SER A 697 27.31 -7.02 -23.27
C SER A 697 25.89 -7.54 -23.45
N PHE A 698 25.32 -7.26 -24.63
CA PHE A 698 24.00 -7.74 -25.00
C PHE A 698 24.10 -8.91 -25.97
N GLU A 699 23.48 -10.03 -25.61
CA GLU A 699 23.45 -11.25 -26.41
C GLU A 699 22.06 -11.44 -27.02
N LYS A 700 21.99 -11.48 -28.36
CA LYS A 700 20.72 -11.52 -29.11
C LYS A 700 20.07 -12.91 -29.19
N GLU A 701 20.88 -13.95 -29.08
CA GLU A 701 20.46 -15.35 -29.23
C GLU A 701 20.54 -16.14 -27.91
N THR A 702 20.84 -15.46 -26.81
CA THR A 702 20.92 -16.06 -25.48
C THR A 702 19.61 -15.84 -24.76
N SER A 703 18.97 -16.95 -24.36
CA SER A 703 17.72 -16.87 -23.62
C SER A 703 17.92 -16.14 -22.29
N GLY A 704 17.15 -15.08 -22.09
CA GLY A 704 17.14 -14.28 -20.88
C GLY A 704 15.84 -14.42 -20.10
N PHE A 705 15.72 -13.59 -19.07
CA PHE A 705 14.50 -13.44 -18.30
C PHE A 705 14.25 -11.95 -18.06
N ASP A 706 13.04 -11.49 -18.35
CA ASP A 706 12.57 -10.15 -17.98
C ASP A 706 12.02 -10.21 -16.56
N LEU A 707 12.82 -9.71 -15.62
CA LEU A 707 12.51 -9.70 -14.20
C LEU A 707 11.36 -8.75 -13.82
N LEU A 708 10.99 -7.79 -14.68
CA LEU A 708 9.83 -6.91 -14.46
C LEU A 708 8.52 -7.61 -14.85
N THR A 709 8.54 -8.47 -15.87
CA THR A 709 7.32 -9.14 -16.35
C THR A 709 7.22 -10.61 -15.96
N GLY A 710 8.30 -11.20 -15.45
CA GLY A 710 8.39 -12.60 -15.08
C GLY A 710 8.40 -13.55 -16.28
N LYS A 711 8.87 -13.10 -17.45
CA LYS A 711 8.81 -13.86 -18.72
C LYS A 711 10.19 -14.11 -19.30
N THR A 712 10.36 -15.28 -19.92
CA THR A 712 11.57 -15.61 -20.69
C THR A 712 11.68 -14.72 -21.93
N THR A 713 12.89 -14.27 -22.24
CA THR A 713 13.24 -13.49 -23.42
C THR A 713 14.22 -14.27 -24.30
N LYS A 714 14.31 -13.93 -25.59
CA LYS A 714 15.28 -14.54 -26.52
C LYS A 714 16.66 -13.90 -26.49
N SER A 715 16.76 -12.73 -25.86
CA SER A 715 17.96 -11.92 -25.73
C SER A 715 18.11 -11.42 -24.30
N THR A 716 19.33 -11.10 -23.90
CA THR A 716 19.65 -10.64 -22.55
C THR A 716 20.91 -9.81 -22.49
N TRP A 717 20.97 -8.88 -21.55
CA TRP A 717 22.23 -8.40 -21.04
C TRP A 717 22.92 -9.48 -20.20
N VAL A 718 24.23 -9.63 -20.39
CA VAL A 718 25.09 -10.54 -19.63
C VAL A 718 26.15 -9.72 -18.91
N GLU A 719 26.27 -9.98 -17.61
CA GLU A 719 27.26 -9.37 -16.73
C GLU A 719 28.42 -10.33 -16.51
N PHE A 720 29.62 -9.90 -16.87
CA PHE A 720 30.87 -10.59 -16.56
C PHE A 720 31.53 -9.86 -15.38
N ALA A 721 31.39 -10.45 -14.19
CA ALA A 721 31.95 -9.90 -12.97
C ALA A 721 33.45 -10.18 -12.86
N GLY A 722 34.20 -9.19 -12.38
CA GLY A 722 35.60 -9.32 -11.99
C GLY A 722 35.77 -9.78 -10.55
N ASN A 723 36.86 -9.37 -9.93
CA ASN A 723 37.22 -9.83 -8.59
C ASN A 723 36.30 -9.21 -7.52
N SER A 724 35.97 -10.00 -6.50
CA SER A 724 35.19 -9.57 -5.34
C SER A 724 36.02 -9.66 -4.06
N PHE A 725 35.89 -8.66 -3.19
CA PHE A 725 36.65 -8.52 -1.94
C PHE A 725 35.76 -8.10 -0.77
N ALA A 726 36.21 -8.41 0.45
CA ALA A 726 35.62 -7.94 1.70
C ALA A 726 36.72 -7.30 2.56
N GLU A 727 36.87 -5.98 2.43
CA GLU A 727 37.95 -5.21 3.05
C GLU A 727 37.42 -3.86 3.55
N PRO A 728 38.16 -3.15 4.42
CA PRO A 728 37.79 -1.81 4.86
C PRO A 728 37.41 -0.89 3.69
N PRO A 729 36.34 -0.09 3.82
CA PRO A 729 35.85 0.74 2.73
C PRO A 729 36.84 1.84 2.36
N VAL A 730 36.75 2.29 1.11
CA VAL A 730 37.41 3.52 0.64
C VAL A 730 36.77 4.72 1.33
N LEU A 731 37.54 5.77 1.59
CA LEU A 731 37.04 7.00 2.21
C LEU A 731 36.93 8.11 1.16
N GLY A 732 35.88 8.91 1.27
CA GLY A 732 35.64 10.07 0.43
C GLY A 732 35.05 11.22 1.22
N VAL A 733 34.69 12.30 0.54
CA VAL A 733 34.09 13.48 1.16
C VAL A 733 32.67 13.66 0.64
N ASN A 734 31.74 13.81 1.57
CA ASN A 734 30.44 14.41 1.28
C ASN A 734 30.65 15.93 1.15
N SER A 735 30.58 16.45 -0.07
CA SER A 735 30.83 17.87 -0.35
C SER A 735 29.76 18.80 0.24
N SER A 736 28.54 18.30 0.48
CA SER A 736 27.45 19.07 1.08
C SER A 736 27.64 19.30 2.58
N THR A 737 28.20 18.31 3.30
CA THR A 737 28.40 18.39 4.76
C THR A 737 29.86 18.57 5.16
N ASN A 738 30.79 18.46 4.21
CA ASN A 738 32.24 18.42 4.42
C ASN A 738 32.72 17.28 5.35
N GLN A 739 31.91 16.23 5.49
CA GLN A 739 32.26 15.05 6.28
C GLN A 739 32.98 14.00 5.43
N VAL A 740 33.92 13.29 6.06
CA VAL A 740 34.56 12.09 5.51
C VAL A 740 33.61 10.91 5.74
N VAL A 741 33.27 10.24 4.64
CA VAL A 741 32.30 9.14 4.61
C VAL A 741 32.88 7.93 3.91
N THR A 742 32.23 6.78 4.07
CA THR A 742 32.60 5.54 3.41
C THR A 742 32.05 5.46 1.99
N ALA A 743 32.89 5.00 1.07
CA ALA A 743 32.56 4.73 -0.32
C ALA A 743 33.03 3.32 -0.71
N MET A 744 32.42 2.77 -1.76
CA MET A 744 32.84 1.52 -2.39
C MET A 744 32.80 1.68 -3.92
N PRO A 745 33.52 0.82 -4.68
CA PRO A 745 33.29 0.70 -6.11
C PRO A 745 31.80 0.46 -6.40
N GLY A 746 31.16 1.39 -7.12
CA GLY A 746 29.75 1.29 -7.48
C GLY A 746 29.59 0.71 -8.87
N MET A 747 30.12 1.42 -9.86
CA MET A 747 30.17 1.04 -11.26
C MET A 747 31.58 1.28 -11.78
N VAL A 748 32.43 0.26 -11.71
CA VAL A 748 33.72 0.22 -12.43
C VAL A 748 33.52 -0.77 -13.57
N MET A 749 32.99 -0.29 -14.69
CA MET A 749 32.50 -1.16 -15.74
C MET A 749 32.63 -0.63 -17.15
N SER A 750 32.77 -1.56 -18.09
CA SER A 750 32.69 -1.34 -19.52
C SER A 750 31.36 -1.84 -20.07
N ILE A 751 30.64 -1.01 -20.81
CA ILE A 751 29.33 -1.34 -21.42
C ILE A 751 29.47 -1.34 -22.94
N ASP A 752 29.15 -2.49 -23.56
CA ASP A 752 29.12 -2.65 -25.02
C ASP A 752 27.73 -2.35 -25.57
N LYS A 753 27.43 -1.07 -25.81
CA LYS A 753 26.13 -0.64 -26.35
C LYS A 753 25.97 -0.98 -27.83
N GLU A 754 27.08 -1.15 -28.56
CA GLU A 754 27.09 -1.59 -29.96
C GLU A 754 26.43 -2.95 -30.14
N SER A 755 26.63 -3.86 -29.18
CA SER A 755 26.00 -5.19 -29.18
C SER A 755 24.47 -5.12 -29.10
N PHE A 756 23.91 -4.10 -28.45
CA PHE A 756 22.48 -3.84 -28.38
C PHE A 756 21.98 -3.13 -29.67
N GLU A 757 22.55 -1.96 -29.96
CA GLU A 757 22.17 -1.11 -31.10
C GLU A 757 23.41 -0.58 -31.82
N LYS A 758 23.46 -0.77 -33.15
CA LYS A 758 24.60 -0.35 -33.98
C LYS A 758 24.81 1.16 -33.93
N GLY A 759 26.07 1.58 -33.87
CA GLY A 759 26.47 2.99 -33.82
C GLY A 759 26.48 3.61 -32.42
N LYS A 760 26.23 2.83 -31.36
CA LYS A 760 26.27 3.30 -29.96
C LYS A 760 27.62 3.08 -29.27
N GLY A 761 28.50 2.26 -29.86
CA GLY A 761 29.87 2.04 -29.39
C GLY A 761 29.99 1.44 -27.99
N LYS A 762 31.19 1.54 -27.41
CA LYS A 762 31.50 1.09 -26.04
C LYS A 762 31.74 2.30 -25.13
N SER A 763 31.40 2.19 -23.85
CA SER A 763 31.75 3.19 -22.85
C SER A 763 32.35 2.56 -21.59
N PHE A 764 33.23 3.29 -20.92
CA PHE A 764 33.81 2.91 -19.64
C PHE A 764 33.43 3.95 -18.58
N HIS A 765 33.05 3.47 -17.40
CA HIS A 765 32.66 4.31 -16.28
C HIS A 765 33.35 3.83 -15.01
N ARG A 766 33.84 4.78 -14.21
CA ARG A 766 34.42 4.56 -12.87
C ARG A 766 33.71 5.45 -11.87
N LEU A 767 32.61 4.94 -11.32
CA LEU A 767 31.76 5.64 -10.38
C LEU A 767 31.75 4.92 -9.04
N TYR A 768 32.16 5.60 -7.98
CA TYR A 768 32.03 5.09 -6.62
C TYR A 768 30.67 5.46 -6.03
N ALA A 769 30.17 4.63 -5.12
CA ALA A 769 28.91 4.84 -4.43
C ALA A 769 29.13 5.03 -2.93
N PRO A 770 28.32 5.88 -2.26
CA PRO A 770 28.34 5.92 -0.81
C PRO A 770 27.90 4.56 -0.27
N THR A 771 28.56 4.10 0.79
CA THR A 771 28.26 2.81 1.40
C THR A 771 28.00 2.95 2.88
N SER A 772 26.97 2.23 3.36
CA SER A 772 26.85 1.82 4.75
C SER A 772 27.13 0.31 4.76
N GLY A 773 28.30 -0.07 5.26
CA GLY A 773 28.79 -1.46 5.13
C GLY A 773 27.99 -2.48 5.94
N HIS A 774 27.21 -2.04 6.94
CA HIS A 774 26.49 -2.91 7.87
C HIS A 774 27.41 -3.95 8.51
N THR A 775 28.61 -3.55 8.87
CA THR A 775 29.65 -4.38 9.50
C THR A 775 30.25 -3.64 10.68
N THR A 776 29.42 -2.83 11.34
CA THR A 776 29.80 -1.93 12.42
C THR A 776 30.44 -2.72 13.54
N GLN A 777 31.60 -2.27 14.02
CA GLN A 777 32.28 -2.86 15.16
C GLN A 777 32.46 -1.86 16.29
N ARG A 778 32.60 -2.39 17.51
CA ARG A 778 32.91 -1.59 18.70
C ARG A 778 34.23 -0.83 18.56
N GLN A 779 35.23 -1.45 17.94
CA GLN A 779 36.54 -0.84 17.71
C GLN A 779 36.55 -0.11 16.37
N GLY A 780 37.05 1.13 16.36
CA GLY A 780 37.26 1.87 15.12
C GLY A 780 38.54 1.46 14.38
N ARG A 781 38.68 1.91 13.12
CA ARG A 781 39.89 1.71 12.29
C ARG A 781 41.14 2.25 12.98
N SER A 782 42.25 1.56 12.75
CA SER A 782 43.58 2.01 13.17
C SER A 782 43.99 3.27 12.39
N CYS A 783 44.89 4.08 12.96
CA CYS A 783 45.38 5.29 12.28
C CYS A 783 46.04 4.93 10.95
N LYS A 784 46.83 3.84 10.92
CA LYS A 784 47.48 3.36 9.70
C LYS A 784 46.50 2.91 8.62
N SER A 785 45.35 2.35 9.00
CA SER A 785 44.30 1.94 8.05
C SER A 785 43.65 3.12 7.32
N CYS A 786 43.81 4.35 7.81
CA CYS A 786 43.30 5.56 7.14
C CYS A 786 44.42 6.39 6.50
N HIS A 787 45.57 6.50 7.17
CA HIS A 787 46.65 7.41 6.80
C HIS A 787 47.77 6.79 5.96
N ASN A 788 47.95 5.45 6.03
CA ASN A 788 49.03 4.74 5.33
C ASN A 788 48.49 3.66 4.38
N ASP A 789 47.17 3.57 4.23
CA ASP A 789 46.51 2.61 3.35
C ASP A 789 46.09 3.30 2.04
N PRO A 790 46.67 2.93 0.88
CA PRO A 790 46.30 3.53 -0.40
C PRO A 790 44.85 3.26 -0.79
N LEU A 791 44.26 2.13 -0.37
CA LEU A 791 42.86 1.82 -0.66
C LEU A 791 41.94 2.80 0.07
N ALA A 792 42.24 3.13 1.33
CA ALA A 792 41.44 4.09 2.11
C ALA A 792 41.40 5.49 1.46
N MET A 793 42.49 5.93 0.84
CA MET A 793 42.57 7.21 0.12
C MET A 793 42.02 7.15 -1.32
N GLY A 794 41.69 5.95 -1.82
CA GLY A 794 41.13 5.75 -3.15
C GLY A 794 42.17 5.56 -4.25
N PHE A 795 43.43 5.28 -3.94
CA PHE A 795 44.48 5.01 -4.94
C PHE A 795 44.44 3.59 -5.52
N GLY A 796 43.61 2.72 -4.94
CA GLY A 796 43.58 1.28 -5.24
C GLY A 796 44.51 0.49 -4.32
N ARG A 797 44.48 -0.84 -4.45
CA ARG A 797 45.36 -1.71 -3.66
C ARG A 797 46.80 -1.61 -4.17
N GLY A 798 47.75 -1.64 -3.25
CA GLY A 798 49.18 -1.52 -3.55
C GLY A 798 49.97 -1.16 -2.31
N GLU A 799 51.21 -0.73 -2.51
CA GLU A 799 52.10 -0.33 -1.42
C GLU A 799 52.37 1.18 -1.45
N LEU A 800 52.19 1.84 -0.30
CA LEU A 800 52.66 3.21 -0.07
C LEU A 800 54.01 3.16 0.65
N ILE A 801 55.04 3.67 -0.01
CA ILE A 801 56.41 3.64 0.48
C ILE A 801 56.84 5.06 0.80
N TYR A 802 57.19 5.30 2.06
CA TYR A 802 57.76 6.56 2.53
C TYR A 802 59.29 6.45 2.57
N ARG A 803 59.99 7.37 1.89
CA ARG A 803 61.47 7.44 1.89
C ARG A 803 61.94 8.82 2.31
N ASN A 804 63.00 8.85 3.12
CA ASN A 804 63.65 10.08 3.57
C ASN A 804 64.96 10.28 2.81
N ALA A 805 65.10 11.43 2.14
CA ALA A 805 66.34 11.87 1.52
C ALA A 805 66.78 13.18 2.19
N GLY A 806 67.63 13.08 3.21
CA GLY A 806 68.05 14.24 4.02
C GLY A 806 66.89 14.81 4.83
N ASN A 807 66.51 16.07 4.57
CA ASN A 807 65.41 16.76 5.25
C ASN A 807 64.09 16.74 4.45
N ILE A 808 64.02 15.95 3.36
CA ILE A 808 62.84 15.85 2.49
C ILE A 808 62.29 14.42 2.57
N GLY A 809 61.01 14.29 2.89
CA GLY A 809 60.29 13.03 2.87
C GLY A 809 59.44 12.92 1.61
N ASN A 810 59.45 11.77 0.95
CA ASN A 810 58.66 11.55 -0.25
C ASN A 810 57.85 10.25 -0.16
N TRP A 811 56.63 10.29 -0.66
CA TRP A 811 55.75 9.13 -0.81
C TRP A 811 55.77 8.63 -2.25
N THR A 812 55.89 7.32 -2.42
CA THR A 812 55.68 6.64 -3.71
C THR A 812 54.59 5.59 -3.56
N PHE A 813 53.77 5.43 -4.59
CA PHE A 813 52.72 4.41 -4.65
C PHE A 813 53.02 3.39 -5.75
N GLU A 814 53.05 2.11 -5.38
CA GLU A 814 53.22 0.99 -6.30
C GLU A 814 51.89 0.19 -6.36
N PRO A 815 51.12 0.30 -7.45
CA PRO A 815 49.81 -0.35 -7.54
C PRO A 815 49.93 -1.86 -7.71
N ARG A 816 49.02 -2.60 -7.08
CA ARG A 816 48.89 -4.07 -7.23
C ARG A 816 48.25 -4.45 -8.55
N PHE A 817 47.29 -3.65 -9.02
CA PHE A 817 46.58 -3.88 -10.27
C PHE A 817 47.20 -3.06 -11.40
N ALA A 818 47.08 -3.60 -12.63
CA ALA A 818 47.51 -2.90 -13.83
C ALA A 818 46.71 -1.61 -14.04
N LEU A 819 47.32 -0.67 -14.76
CA LEU A 819 46.65 0.56 -15.17
C LEU A 819 45.62 0.25 -16.27
N ASN A 820 44.39 0.71 -16.07
CA ASN A 820 43.31 0.58 -17.03
C ASN A 820 43.58 1.50 -18.24
N GLN A 821 43.37 0.99 -19.44
CA GLN A 821 43.68 1.73 -20.68
C GLN A 821 42.77 2.95 -20.91
N ASN A 822 41.57 2.98 -20.29
CA ASN A 822 40.60 4.05 -20.50
C ASN A 822 40.94 5.33 -19.74
N ASP A 823 41.56 5.22 -18.57
CA ASP A 823 41.81 6.36 -17.66
C ASP A 823 43.23 6.40 -17.05
N ASN A 824 44.04 5.38 -17.32
CA ASN A 824 45.40 5.22 -16.80
C ASN A 824 45.47 5.23 -15.26
N LEU A 825 44.42 4.77 -14.59
CA LEU A 825 44.38 4.50 -13.16
C LEU A 825 44.47 2.98 -12.90
N PRO A 826 44.97 2.54 -11.73
CA PRO A 826 44.86 1.14 -11.34
C PRO A 826 43.41 0.66 -11.42
N GLU A 827 43.20 -0.60 -11.82
CA GLU A 827 41.86 -1.15 -12.08
C GLU A 827 40.86 -0.91 -10.93
N ASP A 828 41.33 -0.94 -9.68
CA ASP A 828 40.53 -0.75 -8.47
C ASP A 828 40.67 0.64 -7.82
N ALA A 829 41.32 1.60 -8.47
CA ALA A 829 41.44 2.95 -7.94
C ALA A 829 40.12 3.75 -8.10
N TRP A 830 39.94 4.77 -7.26
CA TRP A 830 38.94 5.81 -7.42
C TRP A 830 39.56 7.11 -7.95
N THR A 831 40.75 7.44 -7.47
CA THR A 831 41.54 8.61 -7.87
C THR A 831 43.02 8.25 -8.02
N GLY A 832 43.77 9.08 -8.74
CA GLY A 832 45.22 8.89 -8.86
C GLY A 832 45.98 9.38 -7.64
N PHE A 833 47.13 8.76 -7.36
CA PHE A 833 48.07 9.21 -6.33
C PHE A 833 48.52 10.66 -6.61
N LEU A 834 48.19 11.58 -5.70
CA LEU A 834 48.46 13.02 -5.81
C LEU A 834 47.93 13.65 -7.11
N LYS A 835 46.80 13.14 -7.60
CA LYS A 835 46.09 13.67 -8.77
C LYS A 835 44.65 14.02 -8.40
N GLU A 836 44.12 15.05 -9.05
CA GLU A 836 42.71 15.37 -9.00
C GLU A 836 41.90 14.35 -9.79
N ALA A 837 40.75 13.94 -9.25
CA ALA A 837 39.88 12.98 -9.90
C ALA A 837 39.12 13.63 -11.06
N GLN A 838 38.96 12.88 -12.16
CA GLN A 838 38.14 13.32 -13.29
C GLN A 838 36.65 13.10 -12.98
N THR A 839 35.79 14.00 -13.43
CA THR A 839 34.32 13.86 -13.28
C THR A 839 33.70 13.28 -14.56
N PRO A 840 32.66 12.44 -14.46
CA PRO A 840 32.02 11.96 -13.23
C PRO A 840 32.82 10.83 -12.57
N ASN A 841 32.93 10.84 -11.23
CA ASN A 841 33.65 9.83 -10.44
C ASN A 841 32.77 9.15 -9.39
N SER A 842 31.49 9.49 -9.30
CA SER A 842 30.59 8.97 -8.29
C SER A 842 29.17 8.84 -8.80
N THR A 843 28.40 7.97 -8.12
CA THR A 843 26.97 7.77 -8.38
C THR A 843 26.10 8.82 -7.68
N ARG A 844 26.72 9.80 -7.00
CA ARG A 844 26.05 10.90 -6.28
C ARG A 844 26.78 12.21 -6.53
N SER A 845 26.03 13.26 -6.87
CA SER A 845 26.61 14.58 -7.11
C SER A 845 27.36 15.17 -5.90
N TRP A 846 27.00 14.77 -4.68
CA TRP A 846 27.63 15.22 -3.43
C TRP A 846 28.83 14.37 -2.98
N LEU A 847 29.07 13.20 -3.57
CA LEU A 847 30.18 12.32 -3.18
C LEU A 847 31.38 12.57 -4.09
N ARG A 848 32.56 12.77 -3.50
CA ARG A 848 33.83 12.91 -4.23
C ARG A 848 34.98 12.21 -3.51
N PRO A 849 36.06 11.83 -4.21
CA PRO A 849 37.31 11.42 -3.57
C PRO A 849 37.98 12.62 -2.88
N PHE A 850 39.05 12.34 -2.14
CA PHE A 850 39.90 13.38 -1.56
C PHE A 850 40.57 14.23 -2.64
N SER A 851 40.55 15.55 -2.48
CA SER A 851 41.36 16.45 -3.32
C SER A 851 42.85 16.25 -3.05
N VAL A 852 43.73 16.74 -3.93
CA VAL A 852 45.18 16.61 -3.71
C VAL A 852 45.62 17.26 -2.40
N ALA A 853 45.02 18.39 -2.02
CA ALA A 853 45.29 19.04 -0.74
C ALA A 853 44.85 18.20 0.47
N GLU A 854 43.77 17.43 0.35
CA GLU A 854 43.34 16.48 1.39
C GLU A 854 44.27 15.26 1.44
N GLN A 855 44.63 14.70 0.28
CA GLN A 855 45.58 13.59 0.17
C GLN A 855 46.92 13.94 0.85
N LYS A 856 47.49 15.12 0.55
CA LYS A 856 48.74 15.59 1.19
C LYS A 856 48.63 15.66 2.71
N ARG A 857 47.54 16.24 3.24
CA ARG A 857 47.33 16.32 4.70
C ARG A 857 47.20 14.94 5.35
N ILE A 858 46.55 13.99 4.68
CA ILE A 858 46.41 12.61 5.19
C ILE A 858 47.79 11.95 5.24
N LEU A 859 48.57 12.06 4.15
CA LEU A 859 49.92 11.50 4.03
C LEU A 859 50.95 12.16 4.94
N GLU A 860 50.78 13.43 5.30
CA GLU A 860 51.63 14.12 6.28
C GLU A 860 51.51 13.49 7.67
N VAL A 861 50.27 13.21 8.11
CA VAL A 861 50.03 12.42 9.34
C VAL A 861 50.53 10.99 9.17
N GLY A 862 50.37 10.42 7.98
CA GLY A 862 50.88 9.08 7.67
C GLY A 862 52.39 8.94 7.83
N ALA A 863 53.14 10.01 7.51
CA ALA A 863 54.59 10.06 7.71
C ALA A 863 54.94 9.97 9.20
N CYS A 864 54.16 10.63 10.08
CA CYS A 864 54.34 10.53 11.53
C CYS A 864 54.17 9.07 12.01
N LEU A 865 53.20 8.33 11.45
CA LEU A 865 52.90 6.93 11.80
C LEU A 865 53.96 5.92 11.30
N THR A 866 54.92 6.35 10.48
CA THR A 866 56.09 5.53 10.14
C THR A 866 57.11 5.47 11.28
N CYS A 867 57.13 6.50 12.15
CA CYS A 867 58.07 6.64 13.26
C CYS A 867 57.40 6.50 14.64
N HIS A 868 56.11 6.83 14.74
CA HIS A 868 55.36 6.81 15.99
C HIS A 868 54.32 5.68 16.00
N ASP A 869 54.24 4.97 17.12
CA ASP A 869 53.11 4.09 17.38
C ASP A 869 51.81 4.91 17.48
N GLU A 870 50.71 4.38 16.96
CA GLU A 870 49.42 5.08 16.90
C GLU A 870 48.83 5.36 18.29
N LYS A 871 49.25 4.62 19.33
CA LYS A 871 48.85 4.83 20.73
C LYS A 871 49.86 5.69 21.51
N SER A 872 50.88 6.23 20.84
CA SER A 872 51.88 7.06 21.49
C SER A 872 51.31 8.40 21.95
N LYS A 873 51.93 8.99 22.99
CA LYS A 873 51.54 10.33 23.50
C LYS A 873 51.58 11.41 22.42
N VAL A 874 52.50 11.31 21.46
CA VAL A 874 52.61 12.26 20.34
C VAL A 874 51.37 12.18 19.46
N MET A 875 50.91 10.98 19.14
CA MET A 875 49.71 10.80 18.32
C MET A 875 48.43 11.19 19.07
N ASP A 876 48.32 10.96 20.38
CA ASP A 876 47.19 11.46 21.19
C ASP A 876 47.15 13.00 21.20
N GLN A 877 48.30 13.67 21.33
CA GLN A 877 48.40 15.14 21.23
C GLN A 877 48.04 15.65 19.82
N ALA A 878 48.41 14.91 18.77
CA ALA A 878 48.05 15.25 17.39
C ALA A 878 46.53 15.27 17.16
N LEU A 879 45.77 14.40 17.85
CA LEU A 879 44.31 14.38 17.79
C LEU A 879 43.68 15.62 18.44
N GLU A 880 44.27 16.10 19.54
CA GLU A 880 43.83 17.32 20.23
C GLU A 880 44.16 18.56 19.40
N ASN A 881 45.43 18.73 19.02
CA ASN A 881 45.93 19.86 18.24
C ASN A 881 47.16 19.48 17.39
N TYR A 882 46.91 19.17 16.13
CA TYR A 882 47.95 18.79 15.18
C TYR A 882 48.98 19.91 14.95
N GLY A 883 48.56 21.17 14.80
CA GLY A 883 49.47 22.29 14.55
C GLY A 883 50.48 22.48 15.68
N GLN A 884 50.02 22.45 16.93
CA GLN A 884 50.90 22.54 18.10
C GLN A 884 51.84 21.34 18.24
N THR A 885 51.35 20.14 17.88
CA THR A 885 52.19 18.93 17.88
C THR A 885 53.31 19.06 16.85
N LEU A 886 52.99 19.61 15.67
CA LEU A 886 53.94 19.84 14.59
C LEU A 886 55.02 20.87 14.93
N GLU A 887 54.68 21.92 15.69
CA GLU A 887 55.63 22.93 16.19
C GLU A 887 56.66 22.34 17.17
N ARG A 888 56.27 21.30 17.91
CA ARG A 888 57.13 20.60 18.88
C ARG A 888 57.96 19.47 18.27
N ARG A 889 57.91 19.30 16.95
CA ARG A 889 58.61 18.20 16.27
C ARG A 889 60.13 18.30 16.45
N SER A 890 60.78 17.16 16.63
CA SER A 890 62.25 17.12 16.62
C SER A 890 62.79 17.38 15.21
N LYS A 891 64.05 17.83 15.09
CA LYS A 891 64.72 17.98 13.80
C LYS A 891 64.89 16.64 13.03
N LYS A 892 64.70 15.50 13.69
CA LYS A 892 64.72 14.16 13.06
C LYS A 892 63.37 13.80 12.42
N CYS A 893 62.30 14.54 12.73
CA CYS A 893 60.99 14.36 12.12
C CYS A 893 60.96 15.10 10.78
N VAL A 894 61.11 14.33 9.72
CA VAL A 894 60.98 14.79 8.33
C VAL A 894 59.51 14.66 7.94
N LEU A 895 58.95 15.72 7.35
CA LEU A 895 57.58 15.70 6.83
C LEU A 895 57.61 15.44 5.32
N ALA A 896 56.48 14.97 4.80
CA ALA A 896 56.31 14.82 3.35
C ALA A 896 56.10 16.18 2.67
N GLU A 897 56.63 16.34 1.46
CA GLU A 897 56.45 17.54 0.60
C GLU A 897 55.16 17.51 -0.25
#